data_AF-A0A353VYI6-F1
#
_entry.id   AF-A0A353VYI6-F1
#
_cell.length_a   1.000
_cell.length_b   1.000
_cell.length_c   1.000
_cell.angle_alpha   90.00
_cell.angle_beta   90.00
_cell.angle_gamma   90.00
#
_symmetry.space_group_name_H-M   'P 1'
#
loop_
_entity.id
_entity.type
_entity.pdbx_description
1 polymer ?
#
loop_
_entity_poly.entity_id
_entity_poly.type
_entity_poly.pdbx_seq_one_letter_code
_entity_poly.pdbx_strand_id
1 'polypeptide(L)'
;MKRMLINATQPEEVRVALVDGQRLYDLDIESTTRKQKKSNIYKARVARIEPSLEAAFLEYGSERHGFLPFKEISRRLFKSNIQDHKNSERLTIKDVLEEGQELIVQVEKEERGNKGAALTTYISLAGRYLVAMPNNPRVEGVSRQIEGDDRIEARDTMNGLVIPEGMGIILRTAGVGKSKEEMQWDLDYLSQLWETVKNASKERSAPYLIYQESDVIIRAIRDYLRKDITEIWIDDPDIYEKCKEFMSHIMPHNLTKLQLYKDSDPLFTRYQIESQIESAFSRMVHLPSGGALIIDHTEALISIDINSAKSTKGSDIEETALNTNLEAAEEISRQLRLRDIGGLIVIDFIDMLNLNNKRKVETALREHLHTDRARVQLGKISRFGLFEMSRQRLRPSLDDSNHSPCPRCDGQGTIRNVKSLSLSVLRIIEEEAMKDMTAKLIIHAPVDSTAFLLNEKRHLISEIQQRLNVEILIIPDSALVTPQYSIERIKKTDQIEEISTRASYQLQRDKDGDIENNARFITKNTLHEKPLVKQIIPAKPLPASRKKSMLKNIIINFFKSLFGTSPKKHKKYNKNNRYRGNKQRRNYQSKKYQNKNQRNSRSSNQSRGRNKQSNTNKNYAGNKKYDNTQNKNKSNKDNIQQPEPKPTQVEPTISNSTD
;
A
#
# COMPACT_ATOMS: atom_id res chain seq x y z
N MET A 1 -11.10 -17.20 -17.37
CA MET A 1 -11.95 -17.71 -16.27
C MET A 1 -11.26 -17.33 -14.98
N LYS A 2 -11.97 -16.63 -14.09
CA LYS A 2 -11.38 -16.12 -12.86
C LYS A 2 -11.41 -17.14 -11.73
N ARG A 3 -10.30 -17.27 -11.02
CA ARG A 3 -10.07 -18.25 -9.96
C ARG A 3 -9.42 -17.59 -8.76
N MET A 4 -9.70 -18.14 -7.58
CA MET A 4 -8.97 -17.86 -6.35
C MET A 4 -8.13 -19.10 -6.03
N LEU A 5 -6.82 -18.92 -5.89
CA LEU A 5 -5.87 -19.98 -5.59
C LEU A 5 -5.25 -19.69 -4.22
N ILE A 6 -5.33 -20.64 -3.30
CA ILE A 6 -4.83 -20.52 -1.93
C ILE A 6 -3.75 -21.57 -1.75
N ASN A 7 -2.52 -21.10 -1.54
CA ASN A 7 -1.35 -21.92 -1.25
C ASN A 7 -0.99 -21.77 0.23
N ALA A 8 -1.13 -22.87 0.97
CA ALA A 8 -0.89 -22.91 2.41
C ALA A 8 -0.15 -24.18 2.84
N THR A 9 0.53 -24.83 1.90
CA THR A 9 1.39 -26.00 2.17
C THR A 9 2.52 -25.68 3.16
N GLN A 10 3.05 -24.45 3.12
CA GLN A 10 4.10 -23.99 4.02
C GLN A 10 3.47 -23.25 5.21
N PRO A 11 3.70 -23.68 6.46
CA PRO A 11 3.10 -23.04 7.61
C PRO A 11 3.63 -21.63 7.85
N GLU A 12 4.85 -21.30 7.39
CA GLU A 12 5.49 -20.00 7.59
C GLU A 12 4.84 -18.88 6.77
N GLU A 13 4.24 -19.22 5.64
CA GLU A 13 3.72 -18.28 4.63
C GLU A 13 2.44 -18.81 3.97
N VAL A 14 1.37 -18.04 4.09
CA VAL A 14 0.10 -18.30 3.40
C VAL A 14 -0.05 -17.30 2.27
N ARG A 15 -0.34 -17.81 1.06
CA ARG A 15 -0.45 -17.00 -0.16
C ARG A 15 -1.83 -17.18 -0.80
N VAL A 16 -2.48 -16.07 -1.11
CA VAL A 16 -3.78 -16.05 -1.81
C VAL A 16 -3.63 -15.26 -3.10
N ALA A 17 -3.82 -15.93 -4.23
CA ALA A 17 -3.71 -15.36 -5.56
C ALA A 17 -5.08 -15.30 -6.25
N LEU A 18 -5.37 -14.17 -6.90
CA LEU A 18 -6.50 -14.04 -7.82
C LEU A 18 -6.01 -14.01 -9.26
N VAL A 19 -6.55 -14.92 -10.07
CA VAL A 19 -6.04 -15.18 -11.42
C VAL A 19 -7.18 -15.12 -12.42
N ASP A 20 -6.96 -14.50 -13.59
CA ASP A 20 -7.83 -14.66 -14.76
C ASP A 20 -7.12 -15.49 -15.84
N GLY A 21 -7.57 -16.73 -16.03
CA GLY A 21 -6.86 -17.69 -16.87
C GLY A 21 -5.53 -18.08 -16.22
N GLN A 22 -4.44 -17.51 -16.72
CA GLN A 22 -3.07 -17.65 -16.19
C GLN A 22 -2.48 -16.30 -15.76
N ARG A 23 -3.24 -15.20 -15.84
CA ARG A 23 -2.75 -13.86 -15.49
C ARG A 23 -3.08 -13.53 -14.04
N LEU A 24 -2.05 -13.35 -13.22
CA LEU A 24 -2.17 -12.92 -11.82
C LEU A 24 -2.54 -11.44 -11.76
N TYR A 25 -3.64 -11.10 -11.07
CA TYR A 25 -4.10 -9.70 -10.98
C TYR A 25 -4.22 -9.14 -9.55
N ASP A 26 -4.24 -10.00 -8.53
CA ASP A 26 -4.17 -9.64 -7.12
C ASP A 26 -3.45 -10.74 -6.33
N LEU A 27 -2.74 -10.35 -5.27
CA LEU A 27 -1.93 -11.25 -4.44
C LEU A 27 -1.93 -10.72 -3.01
N ASP A 28 -2.28 -11.58 -2.06
CA ASP A 28 -2.13 -11.31 -0.64
C ASP A 28 -1.21 -12.39 -0.04
N ILE A 29 -0.19 -11.97 0.71
CA ILE A 29 0.76 -12.86 1.42
C ILE A 29 0.69 -12.54 2.92
N GLU A 30 0.61 -13.57 3.76
CA GLU A 30 0.67 -13.44 5.21
C GLU A 30 1.73 -14.38 5.79
N SER A 31 2.69 -13.82 6.53
CA SER A 31 3.70 -14.59 7.26
C SER A 31 3.31 -14.79 8.73
N THR A 32 3.66 -15.94 9.29
CA THR A 32 3.42 -16.26 10.70
C THR A 32 4.10 -15.32 11.69
N THR A 33 5.27 -14.80 11.32
CA THR A 33 6.08 -13.90 12.16
C THR A 33 5.41 -12.55 12.39
N ARG A 34 4.58 -12.10 11.44
CA ARG A 34 3.94 -10.78 11.47
C ARG A 34 2.47 -10.87 11.11
N LYS A 35 1.65 -11.29 12.10
CA LYS A 35 0.19 -11.27 11.96
C LYS A 35 -0.34 -9.84 11.87
N GLN A 36 -1.27 -9.63 10.95
CA GLN A 36 -1.94 -8.35 10.80
C GLN A 36 -2.76 -8.04 12.07
N LYS A 37 -2.53 -6.85 12.66
CA LYS A 37 -3.26 -6.35 13.84
C LYS A 37 -4.39 -5.41 13.46
N LYS A 38 -4.44 -4.93 12.21
CA LYS A 38 -5.52 -4.07 11.71
C LYS A 38 -6.88 -4.73 11.93
N SER A 39 -7.86 -3.92 12.35
CA SER A 39 -9.24 -4.33 12.67
C SER A 39 -9.40 -5.21 13.91
N ASN A 40 -8.32 -5.62 14.59
CA ASN A 40 -8.41 -6.26 15.89
C ASN A 40 -9.07 -5.31 16.91
N ILE A 41 -9.82 -5.90 17.83
CA ILE A 41 -10.52 -5.18 18.89
C ILE A 41 -9.90 -5.57 20.22
N TYR A 42 -9.50 -4.58 20.99
CA TYR A 42 -8.87 -4.73 22.30
C TYR A 42 -9.71 -4.05 23.37
N LYS A 43 -9.62 -4.57 24.59
CA LYS A 43 -9.88 -3.78 25.79
C LYS A 43 -8.57 -3.04 26.10
N ALA A 44 -8.62 -1.72 26.10
CA ALA A 44 -7.46 -0.87 26.31
C ALA A 44 -7.67 0.07 27.49
N ARG A 45 -6.58 0.52 28.10
CA ARG A 45 -6.58 1.48 29.22
C ARG A 45 -5.98 2.80 28.78
N VAL A 46 -6.60 3.92 29.14
CA VAL A 46 -6.04 5.26 28.89
C VAL A 46 -4.81 5.43 29.77
N ALA A 47 -3.63 5.53 29.14
CA ALA A 47 -2.36 5.72 29.84
C ALA A 47 -2.10 7.20 30.14
N ARG A 48 -2.37 8.07 29.17
CA ARG A 48 -2.27 9.53 29.34
C ARG A 48 -3.14 10.29 28.35
N ILE A 49 -3.51 11.52 28.70
CA ILE A 49 -4.31 12.41 27.85
C ILE A 49 -3.47 13.61 27.40
N GLU A 50 -3.44 13.89 26.10
CA GLU A 50 -2.69 14.98 25.48
C GLU A 50 -3.62 16.01 24.82
N PRO A 51 -3.97 17.11 25.52
CA PRO A 51 -4.88 18.14 25.00
C PRO A 51 -4.33 18.86 23.79
N SER A 52 -3.02 19.07 23.73
CA SER A 52 -2.34 19.77 22.62
C SER A 52 -2.54 19.06 21.28
N LEU A 53 -2.72 17.74 21.31
CA LEU A 53 -2.99 16.90 20.15
C LEU A 53 -4.48 16.57 19.99
N GLU A 54 -5.32 17.01 20.93
CA GLU A 54 -6.70 16.53 21.13
C GLU A 54 -6.78 14.99 21.05
N ALA A 55 -5.92 14.29 21.79
CA ALA A 55 -5.78 12.83 21.70
C ALA A 55 -5.40 12.17 23.03
N ALA A 56 -5.66 10.88 23.15
CA ALA A 56 -5.27 10.05 24.29
C ALA A 56 -4.35 8.92 23.82
N PHE A 57 -3.41 8.54 24.67
CA PHE A 57 -2.55 7.37 24.45
C PHE A 57 -3.05 6.20 25.28
N LEU A 58 -3.25 5.05 24.65
CA LEU A 58 -3.84 3.88 25.28
C LEU A 58 -2.88 2.69 25.30
N GLU A 59 -2.86 1.98 26.42
CA GLU A 59 -2.26 0.66 26.57
C GLU A 59 -3.27 -0.41 26.12
N TYR A 60 -2.93 -1.18 25.08
CA TYR A 60 -3.80 -2.22 24.52
C TYR A 60 -3.11 -3.59 24.39
N GLY A 61 -1.93 -3.76 24.99
CA GLY A 61 -1.16 -5.01 24.96
C GLY A 61 0.01 -5.03 23.96
N SER A 62 0.24 -3.94 23.22
CA SER A 62 1.45 -3.79 22.40
C SER A 62 2.58 -3.08 23.14
N GLU A 63 3.82 -3.18 22.64
CA GLU A 63 4.98 -2.51 23.22
C GLU A 63 4.86 -0.97 23.21
N ARG A 64 4.10 -0.44 22.24
CA ARG A 64 3.86 1.00 22.07
C ARG A 64 2.41 1.32 22.34
N HIS A 65 2.18 2.48 22.96
CA HIS A 65 0.84 2.98 23.20
C HIS A 65 0.16 3.33 21.87
N GLY A 66 -1.12 3.00 21.76
CA GLY A 66 -1.94 3.39 20.63
C GLY A 66 -2.40 4.84 20.76
N PHE A 67 -2.64 5.49 19.64
CA PHE A 67 -3.07 6.88 19.54
C PHE A 67 -4.57 6.94 19.23
N LEU A 68 -5.37 7.49 20.15
CA LEU A 68 -6.82 7.68 20.01
C LEU A 68 -7.14 9.18 19.93
N PRO A 69 -7.42 9.73 18.73
CA PRO A 69 -7.81 11.13 18.59
C PRO A 69 -9.24 11.37 19.07
N PHE A 70 -9.54 12.58 19.53
CA PHE A 70 -10.85 12.98 20.06
C PHE A 70 -12.01 12.70 19.11
N LYS A 71 -11.79 12.91 17.80
CA LYS A 71 -12.78 12.66 16.74
C LYS A 71 -13.21 11.20 16.63
N GLU A 72 -12.40 10.26 17.12
CA GLU A 72 -12.64 8.81 17.07
C GLU A 72 -13.22 8.25 18.38
N ILE A 73 -13.66 9.13 19.29
CA ILE A 73 -14.32 8.76 20.55
C ILE A 73 -15.85 8.80 20.35
N SER A 74 -16.52 7.70 20.65
CA SER A 74 -17.96 7.57 20.57
C SER A 74 -18.62 8.43 21.65
N ARG A 75 -19.61 9.22 21.24
CA ARG A 75 -20.39 10.09 22.14
C ARG A 75 -21.09 9.34 23.27
N ARG A 76 -21.33 8.04 23.12
CA ARG A 76 -21.92 7.19 24.16
C ARG A 76 -21.01 7.04 25.39
N LEU A 77 -19.70 7.19 25.20
CA LEU A 77 -18.70 7.09 26.27
C LEU A 77 -18.57 8.40 27.05
N PHE A 78 -19.21 9.48 26.60
CA PHE A 78 -19.15 10.77 27.28
C PHE A 78 -19.98 10.66 28.56
N LYS A 79 -19.46 11.21 29.65
CA LYS A 79 -20.14 11.24 30.95
C LYS A 79 -21.57 11.78 30.79
N SER A 80 -22.53 11.16 31.48
CA SER A 80 -23.97 11.45 31.38
C SER A 80 -24.27 12.94 31.51
N ASN A 81 -23.53 13.64 32.37
CA ASN A 81 -23.67 15.06 32.68
C ASN A 81 -23.32 15.99 31.50
N ILE A 82 -22.71 15.48 30.43
CA ILE A 82 -22.25 16.23 29.25
C ILE A 82 -23.20 16.00 28.05
N GLN A 83 -24.04 14.96 28.07
CA GLN A 83 -24.91 14.60 26.95
C GLN A 83 -26.06 15.61 26.72
N ASP A 84 -26.47 16.37 27.75
CA ASP A 84 -27.59 17.33 27.70
C ASP A 84 -27.20 18.72 27.14
N HIS A 85 -25.91 19.01 26.98
CA HIS A 85 -25.48 20.32 26.53
C HIS A 85 -25.46 20.42 25.00
N LYS A 86 -26.43 21.17 24.46
CA LYS A 86 -26.53 21.63 23.05
C LYS A 86 -25.28 22.36 22.50
N ASN A 87 -24.25 22.60 23.32
CA ASN A 87 -22.96 23.17 22.94
C ASN A 87 -21.87 22.09 22.74
N SER A 88 -22.10 21.12 21.85
CA SER A 88 -21.09 20.11 21.45
C SER A 88 -19.81 20.69 20.81
N GLU A 89 -19.76 22.00 20.51
CA GLU A 89 -18.64 22.63 19.80
C GLU A 89 -17.43 23.02 20.67
N ARG A 90 -17.47 22.84 21.99
CA ARG A 90 -16.37 23.25 22.90
C ARG A 90 -15.82 22.15 23.82
N LEU A 91 -16.21 20.89 23.63
CA LEU A 91 -15.70 19.81 24.48
C LEU A 91 -14.26 19.50 24.12
N THR A 92 -13.39 19.48 25.13
CA THR A 92 -12.01 19.02 24.99
C THR A 92 -11.90 17.56 25.41
N ILE A 93 -10.83 16.89 25.00
CA ILE A 93 -10.62 15.48 25.36
C ILE A 93 -10.51 15.25 26.88
N LYS A 94 -10.02 16.25 27.63
CA LYS A 94 -9.95 16.22 29.11
C LYS A 94 -11.32 16.18 29.77
N ASP A 95 -12.34 16.72 29.11
CA ASP A 95 -13.71 16.73 29.64
C ASP A 95 -14.38 15.36 29.46
N VAL A 96 -13.88 14.56 28.50
CA VAL A 96 -14.51 13.33 28.03
C VAL A 96 -13.86 12.06 28.60
N LEU A 97 -12.53 12.03 28.70
CA LEU A 97 -11.78 10.86 29.17
C LEU A 97 -11.02 11.12 30.46
N GLU A 98 -10.77 10.05 31.21
CA GLU A 98 -9.90 10.05 32.39
C GLU A 98 -8.73 9.07 32.22
N GLU A 99 -7.61 9.36 32.86
CA GLU A 99 -6.48 8.42 32.93
C GLU A 99 -6.89 7.18 33.73
N GLY A 100 -6.48 6.00 33.26
CA GLY A 100 -6.90 4.71 33.82
C GLY A 100 -8.26 4.21 33.30
N GLN A 101 -9.04 5.02 32.57
CA GLN A 101 -10.33 4.59 32.02
C GLN A 101 -10.14 3.45 31.01
N GLU A 102 -10.98 2.41 31.10
CA GLU A 102 -10.96 1.29 30.17
C GLU A 102 -11.95 1.48 29.01
N LEU A 103 -11.47 1.25 27.79
CA LEU A 103 -12.21 1.48 26.55
C LEU A 103 -12.12 0.25 25.63
N ILE A 104 -13.18 -0.01 24.87
CA ILE A 104 -13.13 -0.95 23.74
C ILE A 104 -12.64 -0.17 22.52
N VAL A 105 -11.54 -0.60 21.94
CA VAL A 105 -10.91 0.08 20.81
C VAL A 105 -10.60 -0.89 19.69
N GLN A 106 -10.70 -0.41 18.46
CA GLN A 106 -10.30 -1.11 17.26
C GLN A 106 -9.05 -0.45 16.66
N VAL A 107 -8.13 -1.26 16.16
CA VAL A 107 -6.96 -0.78 15.40
C VAL A 107 -7.41 -0.36 14.01
N GLU A 108 -7.42 0.95 13.74
CA GLU A 108 -7.73 1.50 12.42
C GLU A 108 -6.51 1.41 11.49
N LYS A 109 -5.33 1.80 12.03
CA LYS A 109 -4.04 1.76 11.33
C LYS A 109 -2.99 1.13 12.22
N GLU A 110 -2.18 0.27 11.65
CA GLU A 110 -1.12 -0.43 12.37
C GLU A 110 0.03 0.51 12.76
N GLU A 111 0.86 0.03 13.68
CA GLU A 111 2.11 0.69 14.07
C GLU A 111 3.02 0.84 12.85
N ARG A 112 3.64 2.02 12.73
CA ARG A 112 4.52 2.33 11.60
C ARG A 112 5.75 3.10 12.06
N GLY A 113 6.93 2.58 11.73
CA GLY A 113 8.20 3.23 12.05
C GLY A 113 8.32 3.43 13.55
N ASN A 114 8.22 4.67 14.02
CA ASN A 114 8.22 5.03 15.45
C ASN A 114 6.83 5.42 16.00
N LYS A 115 5.77 5.40 15.18
CA LYS A 115 4.41 5.78 15.57
C LYS A 115 3.63 4.55 16.04
N GLY A 116 2.93 4.69 17.17
CA GLY A 116 1.97 3.70 17.66
C GLY A 116 0.77 3.53 16.72
N ALA A 117 -0.02 2.48 16.93
CA ALA A 117 -1.22 2.21 16.14
C ALA A 117 -2.25 3.34 16.29
N ALA A 118 -2.98 3.68 15.22
CA ALA A 118 -4.14 4.55 15.33
C ALA A 118 -5.36 3.74 15.77
N LEU A 119 -6.04 4.21 16.81
CA LEU A 119 -7.16 3.53 17.44
C LEU A 119 -8.47 4.31 17.23
N THR A 120 -9.59 3.59 17.24
CA THR A 120 -10.94 4.17 17.25
C THR A 120 -11.87 3.42 18.19
N THR A 121 -12.84 4.12 18.78
CA THR A 121 -13.93 3.49 19.54
C THR A 121 -15.18 3.23 18.67
N TYR A 122 -15.18 3.75 17.44
CA TYR A 122 -16.19 3.45 16.43
C TYR A 122 -15.88 2.10 15.79
N ILE A 123 -16.22 1.04 16.53
CA ILE A 123 -16.02 -0.33 16.08
C ILE A 123 -16.74 -0.56 14.74
N SER A 124 -16.01 -1.16 13.82
CA SER A 124 -16.47 -1.56 12.49
C SER A 124 -16.30 -3.07 12.33
N LEU A 125 -17.38 -3.78 12.03
CA LEU A 125 -17.37 -5.21 11.77
C LEU A 125 -17.70 -5.45 10.30
N ALA A 126 -16.71 -5.93 9.54
CA ALA A 126 -16.85 -6.15 8.12
C ALA A 126 -17.42 -7.56 7.84
N GLY A 127 -18.64 -7.59 7.29
CA GLY A 127 -19.27 -8.78 6.71
C GLY A 127 -18.96 -8.89 5.22
N ARG A 128 -19.67 -9.78 4.53
CA ARG A 128 -19.47 -9.97 3.08
C ARG A 128 -20.08 -8.83 2.28
N TYR A 129 -21.30 -8.42 2.63
CA TYR A 129 -22.11 -7.44 1.92
C TYR A 129 -22.23 -6.13 2.69
N LEU A 130 -22.21 -6.19 4.02
CA LEU A 130 -22.39 -5.04 4.89
C LEU A 130 -21.16 -4.81 5.77
N VAL A 131 -20.99 -3.57 6.23
CA VAL A 131 -20.14 -3.23 7.37
C VAL A 131 -21.05 -2.70 8.46
N ALA A 132 -21.05 -3.35 9.62
CA ALA A 132 -21.84 -2.94 10.77
C ALA A 132 -21.01 -2.01 11.68
N MET A 133 -21.62 -0.90 12.09
CA MET A 133 -21.04 0.12 12.96
C MET A 133 -21.87 0.22 14.25
N PRO A 134 -21.75 -0.72 15.19
CA PRO A 134 -22.62 -0.80 16.38
C PRO A 134 -22.58 0.43 17.30
N ASN A 135 -21.49 1.20 17.27
CA ASN A 135 -21.28 2.36 18.12
C ASN A 135 -21.52 3.70 17.39
N ASN A 136 -22.04 3.67 16.16
CA ASN A 136 -22.25 4.86 15.35
C ASN A 136 -23.56 4.81 14.53
N PRO A 137 -24.70 5.28 15.08
CA PRO A 137 -25.98 5.26 14.37
C PRO A 137 -26.07 6.28 13.23
N ARG A 138 -25.15 7.25 13.16
CA ARG A 138 -25.20 8.30 12.13
C ARG A 138 -24.66 7.83 10.78
N VAL A 139 -23.98 6.68 10.75
CA VAL A 139 -23.33 6.16 9.57
C VAL A 139 -24.27 5.17 8.90
N GLU A 140 -24.99 5.68 7.91
CA GLU A 140 -25.76 4.87 6.97
C GLU A 140 -25.34 5.25 5.55
N GLY A 141 -24.96 4.28 4.72
CA GLY A 141 -24.50 4.61 3.38
C GLY A 141 -24.21 3.43 2.46
N VAL A 142 -24.00 3.78 1.20
CA VAL A 142 -23.62 2.86 0.12
C VAL A 142 -22.17 3.14 -0.28
N SER A 143 -21.40 2.10 -0.58
CA SER A 143 -20.02 2.18 -1.09
C SER A 143 -19.91 3.21 -2.22
N ARG A 144 -18.82 3.98 -2.19
CA ARG A 144 -18.54 5.03 -3.19
C ARG A 144 -18.30 4.48 -4.59
N GLN A 145 -17.97 3.19 -4.71
CA GLN A 145 -17.76 2.53 -6.00
C GLN A 145 -19.07 2.21 -6.73
N ILE A 146 -20.22 2.41 -6.08
CA ILE A 146 -21.54 2.15 -6.66
C ILE A 146 -22.13 3.48 -7.12
N GLU A 147 -22.39 3.60 -8.42
CA GLU A 147 -22.92 4.80 -9.07
C GLU A 147 -24.17 4.48 -9.90
N GLY A 148 -24.90 5.51 -10.32
CA GLY A 148 -26.07 5.35 -11.18
C GLY A 148 -27.23 4.59 -10.53
N ASP A 149 -27.95 3.82 -11.35
CA ASP A 149 -29.17 3.11 -10.98
C ASP A 149 -28.92 2.05 -9.90
N ASP A 150 -27.77 1.37 -9.94
CA ASP A 150 -27.36 0.38 -8.94
C ASP A 150 -27.33 0.96 -7.52
N ARG A 151 -27.02 2.26 -7.38
CA ARG A 151 -26.99 2.94 -6.09
C ARG A 151 -28.39 3.17 -5.51
N ILE A 152 -29.38 3.36 -6.39
CA ILE A 152 -30.77 3.55 -5.99
C ILE A 152 -31.32 2.21 -5.50
N GLU A 153 -31.15 1.14 -6.28
CA GLU A 153 -31.56 -0.22 -5.92
C GLU A 153 -30.90 -0.69 -4.60
N ALA A 154 -29.61 -0.40 -4.44
CA ALA A 154 -28.86 -0.66 -3.23
C ALA A 154 -29.47 0.01 -1.99
N ARG A 155 -29.86 1.30 -2.10
CA ARG A 155 -30.50 2.02 -1.00
C ARG A 155 -31.88 1.47 -0.67
N ASP A 156 -32.68 1.15 -1.68
CA ASP A 156 -34.02 0.60 -1.48
C ASP A 156 -33.96 -0.75 -0.76
N THR A 157 -32.97 -1.59 -1.11
CA THR A 157 -32.77 -2.87 -0.43
C THR A 157 -32.29 -2.68 1.02
N MET A 158 -31.41 -1.69 1.27
CA MET A 158 -30.95 -1.34 2.62
C MET A 158 -32.10 -0.85 3.53
N ASN A 159 -32.99 0.00 3.00
CA ASN A 159 -34.12 0.54 3.77
C ASN A 159 -35.07 -0.57 4.28
N GLY A 160 -35.05 -1.74 3.65
CA GLY A 160 -35.83 -2.89 4.09
C GLY A 160 -35.25 -3.61 5.30
N LEU A 161 -33.98 -3.42 5.65
CA LEU A 161 -33.28 -4.21 6.67
C LEU A 161 -33.73 -3.83 8.08
N VAL A 162 -33.79 -4.82 8.96
CA VAL A 162 -34.06 -4.62 10.39
C VAL A 162 -32.73 -4.37 11.09
N ILE A 163 -32.42 -3.10 11.31
CA ILE A 163 -31.16 -2.66 11.93
C ILE A 163 -31.39 -2.47 13.44
N PRO A 164 -30.57 -3.09 14.31
CA PRO A 164 -30.65 -2.89 15.75
C PRO A 164 -30.49 -1.41 16.14
N GLU A 165 -31.19 -0.98 17.18
CA GLU A 165 -31.16 0.41 17.61
C GLU A 165 -29.73 0.85 17.94
N GLY A 166 -29.34 1.99 17.37
CA GLY A 166 -28.03 2.55 17.64
C GLY A 166 -26.88 2.00 16.79
N MET A 167 -27.15 1.07 15.86
CA MET A 167 -26.18 0.55 14.91
C MET A 167 -26.31 1.27 13.56
N GLY A 168 -25.18 1.64 12.95
CA GLY A 168 -25.11 2.08 11.56
C GLY A 168 -24.68 0.95 10.62
N ILE A 169 -24.99 1.05 9.33
CA ILE A 169 -24.58 0.06 8.31
C ILE A 169 -24.03 0.74 7.06
N ILE A 170 -23.06 0.10 6.42
CA ILE A 170 -22.53 0.50 5.12
C ILE A 170 -22.62 -0.66 4.14
N LEU A 171 -23.28 -0.46 3.00
CA LEU A 171 -23.31 -1.47 1.93
C LEU A 171 -21.99 -1.48 1.15
N ARG A 172 -21.36 -2.66 1.07
CA ARG A 172 -20.16 -2.92 0.29
C ARG A 172 -20.51 -3.14 -1.18
N THR A 173 -19.54 -2.96 -2.07
CA THR A 173 -19.69 -3.20 -3.52
C THR A 173 -20.18 -4.61 -3.85
N ALA A 174 -19.85 -5.61 -3.03
CA ALA A 174 -20.31 -6.98 -3.19
C ALA A 174 -21.81 -7.20 -2.88
N GLY A 175 -22.45 -6.25 -2.18
CA GLY A 175 -23.87 -6.29 -1.85
C GLY A 175 -24.78 -5.85 -3.01
N VAL A 176 -24.23 -5.32 -4.11
CA VAL A 176 -25.07 -4.89 -5.25
C VAL A 176 -25.76 -6.08 -5.92
N GLY A 177 -27.08 -5.96 -6.12
CA GLY A 177 -27.92 -7.00 -6.71
C GLY A 177 -27.97 -8.28 -5.87
N LYS A 178 -27.94 -8.12 -4.54
CA LYS A 178 -28.17 -9.19 -3.56
C LYS A 178 -29.57 -9.07 -2.97
N SER A 179 -30.14 -10.19 -2.55
CA SER A 179 -31.50 -10.16 -2.00
C SER A 179 -31.50 -9.58 -0.60
N LYS A 180 -32.64 -9.02 -0.18
CA LYS A 180 -32.84 -8.50 1.17
C LYS A 180 -32.55 -9.57 2.23
N GLU A 181 -32.92 -10.82 1.97
CA GLU A 181 -32.69 -11.93 2.90
C GLU A 181 -31.20 -12.24 3.07
N GLU A 182 -30.42 -12.25 1.97
CA GLU A 182 -28.96 -12.43 2.03
C GLU A 182 -28.30 -11.31 2.84
N MET A 183 -28.74 -10.06 2.66
CA MET A 183 -28.23 -8.92 3.41
C MET A 183 -28.61 -8.96 4.88
N GLN A 184 -29.85 -9.31 5.20
CA GLN A 184 -30.31 -9.43 6.60
C GLN A 184 -29.50 -10.49 7.34
N TRP A 185 -29.20 -11.61 6.69
CA TRP A 185 -28.43 -12.67 7.33
C TRP A 185 -26.98 -12.27 7.63
N ASP A 186 -26.34 -11.52 6.72
CA ASP A 186 -25.02 -10.93 6.98
C ASP A 186 -25.09 -9.94 8.16
N LEU A 187 -26.14 -9.12 8.25
CA LEU A 187 -26.36 -8.20 9.37
C LEU A 187 -26.61 -8.93 10.71
N ASP A 188 -27.38 -10.02 10.69
CA ASP A 188 -27.67 -10.82 11.88
C ASP A 188 -26.38 -11.47 12.43
N TYR A 189 -25.54 -12.00 11.53
CA TYR A 189 -24.21 -12.52 11.90
C TYR A 189 -23.33 -11.44 12.54
N LEU A 190 -23.25 -10.26 11.93
CA LEU A 190 -22.47 -9.15 12.47
C LEU A 190 -23.01 -8.65 13.82
N SER A 191 -24.33 -8.69 14.01
CA SER A 191 -24.97 -8.34 15.27
C SER A 191 -24.64 -9.34 16.37
N GLN A 192 -24.67 -10.64 16.07
CA GLN A 192 -24.27 -11.70 17.01
C GLN A 192 -22.77 -11.61 17.37
N LEU A 193 -21.92 -11.32 16.38
CA LEU A 193 -20.49 -11.08 16.60
C LEU A 193 -20.29 -9.90 17.55
N TRP A 194 -21.03 -8.80 17.37
CA TRP A 194 -20.95 -7.65 18.26
C TRP A 194 -21.38 -7.98 19.70
N GLU A 195 -22.48 -8.72 19.89
CA GLU A 195 -22.90 -9.15 21.23
C GLU A 195 -21.81 -9.97 21.93
N THR A 196 -21.14 -10.84 21.18
CA THR A 196 -20.01 -11.61 21.69
C THR A 196 -18.86 -10.72 22.13
N VAL A 197 -18.44 -9.78 21.27
CA VAL A 197 -17.36 -8.83 21.58
C VAL A 197 -17.70 -8.03 22.84
N LYS A 198 -18.96 -7.57 22.98
CA LYS A 198 -19.42 -6.88 24.18
C LYS A 198 -19.36 -7.75 25.44
N ASN A 199 -19.79 -9.01 25.36
CA ASN A 199 -19.77 -9.92 26.49
C ASN A 199 -18.33 -10.25 26.93
N ALA A 200 -17.47 -10.61 25.97
CA ALA A 200 -16.06 -10.87 26.21
C ALA A 200 -15.31 -9.65 26.77
N SER A 201 -15.74 -8.42 26.45
CA SER A 201 -15.15 -7.18 26.99
C SER A 201 -15.40 -6.94 28.49
N LYS A 202 -16.29 -7.71 29.11
CA LYS A 202 -16.65 -7.64 30.53
C LYS A 202 -15.98 -8.72 31.38
N GLU A 203 -15.42 -9.76 30.74
CA GLU A 203 -14.87 -10.93 31.45
C GLU A 203 -13.54 -10.64 32.14
N ARG A 204 -12.73 -9.73 31.58
CA ARG A 204 -11.38 -9.41 32.08
C ARG A 204 -11.16 -7.89 32.10
N SER A 205 -10.26 -7.42 32.96
CA SER A 205 -9.79 -6.02 32.97
C SER A 205 -8.76 -5.78 31.85
N ALA A 206 -8.67 -4.55 31.37
CA ALA A 206 -7.67 -4.14 30.37
C ALA A 206 -6.22 -4.33 30.89
N PRO A 207 -5.21 -4.46 29.99
CA PRO A 207 -5.32 -4.61 28.54
C PRO A 207 -5.41 -6.08 28.09
N TYR A 208 -6.22 -6.37 27.05
CA TYR A 208 -6.21 -7.68 26.37
C TYR A 208 -6.93 -7.66 25.01
N LEU A 209 -6.56 -8.60 24.14
CA LEU A 209 -7.20 -8.85 22.84
C LEU A 209 -8.59 -9.50 23.00
N ILE A 210 -9.65 -8.81 22.57
CA ILE A 210 -11.03 -9.30 22.59
C ILE A 210 -11.32 -10.12 21.32
N TYR A 211 -11.13 -9.48 20.16
CA TYR A 211 -11.41 -10.07 18.85
C TYR A 211 -10.20 -9.90 17.94
N GLN A 212 -9.78 -11.01 17.36
CA GLN A 212 -8.78 -11.04 16.30
C GLN A 212 -9.49 -11.08 14.94
N GLU A 213 -9.12 -10.17 14.05
CA GLU A 213 -9.61 -10.20 12.66
C GLU A 213 -9.21 -11.52 11.98
N SER A 214 -10.02 -11.94 11.01
CA SER A 214 -9.82 -13.23 10.35
C SER A 214 -8.49 -13.30 9.60
N ASP A 215 -7.94 -14.51 9.46
CA ASP A 215 -6.75 -14.78 8.67
C ASP A 215 -6.90 -14.32 7.19
N VAL A 216 -5.78 -14.23 6.47
CA VAL A 216 -5.76 -13.78 5.08
C VAL A 216 -6.71 -14.56 4.18
N ILE A 217 -6.91 -15.86 4.44
CA ILE A 217 -7.71 -16.74 3.59
C ILE A 217 -9.20 -16.41 3.73
N ILE A 218 -9.69 -16.42 4.96
CA ILE A 218 -11.08 -16.08 5.28
C ILE A 218 -11.37 -14.64 4.87
N ARG A 219 -10.42 -13.73 5.07
CA ARG A 219 -10.51 -12.34 4.64
C ARG A 219 -10.59 -12.21 3.13
N ALA A 220 -9.78 -12.96 2.38
CA ALA A 220 -9.80 -12.95 0.92
C ALA A 220 -11.11 -13.54 0.37
N ILE A 221 -11.63 -14.61 0.96
CA ILE A 221 -12.95 -15.16 0.60
C ILE A 221 -14.04 -14.12 0.88
N ARG A 222 -14.03 -13.50 2.07
CA ARG A 222 -15.00 -12.45 2.46
C ARG A 222 -14.91 -11.23 1.54
N ASP A 223 -13.73 -10.77 1.18
CA ASP A 223 -13.59 -9.48 0.50
C ASP A 223 -13.61 -9.63 -1.04
N TYR A 224 -13.02 -10.70 -1.56
CA TYR A 224 -12.73 -10.85 -3.00
C TYR A 224 -13.57 -11.87 -3.75
N LEU A 225 -14.39 -12.70 -3.07
CA LEU A 225 -15.21 -13.71 -3.77
C LEU A 225 -16.38 -13.10 -4.56
N ARG A 226 -16.09 -12.54 -5.73
CA ARG A 226 -17.08 -11.93 -6.64
C ARG A 226 -17.86 -12.98 -7.43
N LYS A 227 -18.96 -12.54 -8.08
CA LYS A 227 -19.84 -13.43 -8.86
C LYS A 227 -19.10 -14.09 -10.04
N ASP A 228 -18.11 -13.42 -10.61
CA ASP A 228 -17.27 -13.84 -11.75
C ASP A 228 -16.17 -14.86 -11.40
N ILE A 229 -15.84 -15.05 -10.11
CA ILE A 229 -14.93 -16.12 -9.68
C ILE A 229 -15.68 -17.44 -9.74
N THR A 230 -15.18 -18.39 -10.54
CA THR A 230 -15.86 -19.67 -10.78
C THR A 230 -15.40 -20.77 -9.83
N GLU A 231 -14.12 -20.74 -9.43
CA GLU A 231 -13.46 -21.80 -8.66
C GLU A 231 -12.56 -21.19 -7.59
N ILE A 232 -12.50 -21.87 -6.43
CA ILE A 232 -11.59 -21.60 -5.33
C ILE A 232 -10.81 -22.90 -5.07
N TRP A 233 -9.51 -22.87 -5.30
CA TRP A 233 -8.62 -24.02 -5.10
C TRP A 233 -7.78 -23.81 -3.85
N ILE A 234 -7.77 -24.81 -2.97
CA ILE A 234 -6.98 -24.83 -1.73
C ILE A 234 -6.13 -26.09 -1.74
N ASP A 235 -4.84 -26.00 -1.44
CA ASP A 235 -3.93 -27.16 -1.43
C ASP A 235 -3.74 -27.83 -0.07
N ASP A 236 -4.25 -27.23 1.00
CA ASP A 236 -4.20 -27.80 2.35
C ASP A 236 -5.59 -28.31 2.81
N PRO A 237 -5.71 -29.58 3.26
CA PRO A 237 -6.98 -30.16 3.72
C PRO A 237 -7.59 -29.50 4.96
N ASP A 238 -6.76 -29.09 5.94
CA ASP A 238 -7.26 -28.50 7.19
C ASP A 238 -7.85 -27.11 6.93
N ILE A 239 -7.21 -26.34 6.07
CA ILE A 239 -7.68 -25.04 5.62
C ILE A 239 -8.92 -25.17 4.73
N TYR A 240 -9.00 -26.22 3.91
CA TYR A 240 -10.20 -26.51 3.13
C TYR A 240 -11.43 -26.70 4.04
N GLU A 241 -11.33 -27.49 5.10
CA GLU A 241 -12.45 -27.70 6.03
C GLU A 241 -12.82 -26.41 6.77
N LYS A 242 -11.84 -25.61 7.22
CA LYS A 242 -12.10 -24.28 7.82
C LYS A 242 -12.83 -23.34 6.84
N CYS A 243 -12.40 -23.29 5.59
CA CYS A 243 -13.05 -22.47 4.56
C CYS A 243 -14.47 -22.97 4.27
N LYS A 244 -14.68 -24.29 4.23
CA LYS A 244 -15.98 -24.91 4.01
C LYS A 244 -16.95 -24.61 5.13
N GLU A 245 -16.50 -24.68 6.38
CA GLU A 245 -17.28 -24.28 7.56
C GLU A 245 -17.70 -22.81 7.45
N PHE A 246 -16.74 -21.90 7.25
CA PHE A 246 -17.02 -20.47 7.09
C PHE A 246 -17.99 -20.17 5.93
N MET A 247 -17.75 -20.76 4.76
CA MET A 247 -18.62 -20.56 3.59
C MET A 247 -20.01 -21.14 3.79
N SER A 248 -20.16 -22.22 4.57
CA SER A 248 -21.47 -22.79 4.86
C SER A 248 -22.36 -21.84 5.69
N HIS A 249 -21.73 -21.06 6.58
CA HIS A 249 -22.42 -20.12 7.45
C HIS A 249 -22.73 -18.78 6.80
N ILE A 250 -21.94 -18.33 5.81
CA ILE A 250 -22.07 -16.99 5.25
C ILE A 250 -22.54 -17.02 3.78
N MET A 251 -22.17 -18.06 3.02
CA MET A 251 -22.39 -18.12 1.57
C MET A 251 -22.57 -19.55 1.03
N PRO A 252 -23.54 -20.34 1.52
CA PRO A 252 -23.64 -21.75 1.16
C PRO A 252 -23.92 -21.99 -0.34
N HIS A 253 -24.50 -21.01 -1.04
CA HIS A 253 -24.68 -21.07 -2.49
C HIS A 253 -23.36 -21.13 -3.28
N ASN A 254 -22.26 -20.65 -2.70
CA ASN A 254 -20.95 -20.65 -3.31
C ASN A 254 -20.09 -21.87 -2.91
N LEU A 255 -20.57 -22.76 -2.05
CA LEU A 255 -19.81 -23.94 -1.59
C LEU A 255 -19.37 -24.85 -2.74
N THR A 256 -20.14 -24.92 -3.83
CA THR A 256 -19.78 -25.71 -5.01
C THR A 256 -18.51 -25.22 -5.71
N LYS A 257 -18.14 -23.95 -5.51
CA LYS A 257 -16.92 -23.37 -6.07
C LYS A 257 -15.66 -23.81 -5.31
N LEU A 258 -15.79 -24.26 -4.07
CA LEU A 258 -14.69 -24.63 -3.20
C LEU A 258 -14.19 -26.04 -3.53
N GLN A 259 -12.93 -26.15 -3.93
CA GLN A 259 -12.29 -27.39 -4.37
C GLN A 259 -10.97 -27.61 -3.62
N LEU A 260 -10.73 -28.85 -3.22
CA LEU A 260 -9.45 -29.28 -2.63
C LEU A 260 -8.52 -29.73 -3.76
N TYR A 261 -7.36 -29.11 -3.84
CA TYR A 261 -6.30 -29.46 -4.77
C TYR A 261 -5.50 -30.64 -4.22
N LYS A 262 -5.26 -31.67 -5.04
CA LYS A 262 -4.62 -32.93 -4.64
C LYS A 262 -3.55 -33.42 -5.61
N ASP A 263 -3.26 -32.64 -6.65
CA ASP A 263 -2.30 -33.05 -7.67
C ASP A 263 -0.86 -32.90 -7.14
N SER A 264 0.08 -33.60 -7.77
CA SER A 264 1.49 -33.63 -7.35
C SER A 264 2.23 -32.31 -7.62
N ASP A 265 1.87 -31.62 -8.70
CA ASP A 265 2.49 -30.35 -9.06
C ASP A 265 2.03 -29.26 -8.09
N PRO A 266 2.89 -28.32 -7.64
CA PRO A 266 2.44 -27.22 -6.80
C PRO A 266 1.36 -26.38 -7.48
N LEU A 267 0.35 -25.95 -6.70
CA LEU A 267 -0.83 -25.25 -7.19
C LEU A 267 -0.47 -24.06 -8.09
N PHE A 268 0.42 -23.18 -7.63
CA PHE A 268 0.80 -21.96 -8.37
C PHE A 268 1.64 -22.24 -9.62
N THR A 269 2.47 -23.29 -9.59
CA THR A 269 3.25 -23.77 -10.75
C THR A 269 2.33 -24.29 -11.85
N ARG A 270 1.31 -25.08 -11.49
CA ARG A 270 0.32 -25.57 -12.46
C ARG A 270 -0.39 -24.45 -13.20
N TYR A 271 -0.72 -23.36 -12.51
CA TYR A 271 -1.37 -22.19 -13.11
C TYR A 271 -0.38 -21.17 -13.70
N GLN A 272 0.93 -21.45 -13.66
CA GLN A 272 2.01 -20.62 -14.22
C GLN A 272 2.05 -19.18 -13.67
N ILE A 273 1.72 -19.02 -12.39
CA ILE A 273 1.71 -17.71 -11.72
C ILE A 273 2.93 -17.45 -10.84
N GLU A 274 3.74 -18.47 -10.54
CA GLU A 274 4.90 -18.33 -9.65
C GLU A 274 5.90 -17.27 -10.17
N SER A 275 6.23 -17.29 -11.46
CA SER A 275 7.11 -16.28 -12.07
C SER A 275 6.52 -14.86 -12.03
N GLN A 276 5.20 -14.73 -12.05
CA GLN A 276 4.51 -13.44 -11.91
C GLN A 276 4.52 -12.96 -10.46
N ILE A 277 4.48 -13.86 -9.49
CA ILE A 277 4.67 -13.53 -8.07
C ILE A 277 6.10 -13.05 -7.84
N GLU A 278 7.11 -13.76 -8.37
CA GLU A 278 8.53 -13.34 -8.30
C GLU A 278 8.77 -11.96 -8.94
N SER A 279 8.01 -11.62 -9.98
CA SER A 279 8.08 -10.28 -10.57
C SER A 279 7.68 -9.16 -9.60
N ALA A 280 6.88 -9.46 -8.56
CA ALA A 280 6.50 -8.48 -7.54
C ALA A 280 7.63 -8.18 -6.54
N PHE A 281 8.61 -9.08 -6.38
CA PHE A 281 9.82 -8.85 -5.57
C PHE A 281 10.96 -8.22 -6.39
N SER A 282 10.87 -8.30 -7.71
CA SER A 282 11.91 -7.79 -8.60
C SER A 282 11.90 -6.26 -8.69
N ARG A 283 13.08 -5.62 -8.75
CA ARG A 283 13.17 -4.18 -9.04
C ARG A 283 12.70 -3.84 -10.46
N MET A 284 12.98 -4.73 -11.42
CA MET A 284 12.66 -4.56 -12.83
C MET A 284 11.54 -5.52 -13.25
N VAL A 285 10.54 -5.02 -13.97
CA VAL A 285 9.41 -5.81 -14.48
C VAL A 285 9.34 -5.67 -16.00
N HIS A 286 9.39 -6.79 -16.72
CA HIS A 286 9.34 -6.78 -18.18
C HIS A 286 7.92 -6.55 -18.69
N LEU A 287 7.81 -5.75 -19.76
CA LEU A 287 6.56 -5.50 -20.49
C LEU A 287 6.43 -6.46 -21.69
N PRO A 288 5.20 -6.75 -22.14
CA PRO A 288 4.94 -7.67 -23.26
C PRO A 288 5.72 -7.35 -24.54
N SER A 289 5.83 -6.08 -24.92
CA SER A 289 6.55 -5.66 -26.14
C SER A 289 8.07 -5.58 -25.96
N GLY A 290 8.60 -5.98 -24.80
CA GLY A 290 10.03 -6.04 -24.51
C GLY A 290 10.56 -4.84 -23.72
N GLY A 291 9.75 -3.81 -23.47
CA GLY A 291 10.09 -2.73 -22.52
C GLY A 291 10.19 -3.23 -21.07
N ALA A 292 10.49 -2.33 -20.14
CA ALA A 292 10.60 -2.65 -18.73
C ALA A 292 10.21 -1.48 -17.84
N LEU A 293 9.62 -1.80 -16.69
CA LEU A 293 9.42 -0.88 -15.57
C LEU A 293 10.57 -1.04 -14.58
N ILE A 294 11.05 0.06 -14.03
CA ILE A 294 11.98 0.08 -12.90
C ILE A 294 11.27 0.75 -11.74
N ILE A 295 11.09 0.03 -10.64
CA ILE A 295 10.38 0.52 -9.46
C ILE A 295 11.40 0.74 -8.33
N ASP A 296 11.55 2.00 -7.92
CA ASP A 296 12.49 2.42 -6.89
C ASP A 296 11.76 3.03 -5.68
N HIS A 297 12.16 2.57 -4.50
CA HIS A 297 11.59 3.00 -3.22
C HIS A 297 12.50 4.06 -2.60
N THR A 298 11.93 5.22 -2.28
CA THR A 298 12.62 6.28 -1.53
C THR A 298 11.96 6.46 -0.17
N GLU A 299 12.52 7.34 0.67
CA GLU A 299 11.96 7.64 1.99
C GLU A 299 10.53 8.21 1.93
N ALA A 300 10.27 9.11 0.98
CA ALA A 300 9.02 9.86 0.92
C ALA A 300 8.03 9.37 -0.14
N LEU A 301 8.55 8.83 -1.26
CA LEU A 301 7.76 8.47 -2.43
C LEU A 301 8.32 7.25 -3.16
N ILE A 302 7.56 6.72 -4.10
CA ILE A 302 8.00 5.63 -4.99
C ILE A 302 8.12 6.18 -6.39
N SER A 303 9.27 5.97 -7.03
CA SER A 303 9.53 6.39 -8.41
C SER A 303 9.46 5.19 -9.33
N ILE A 304 8.78 5.35 -10.47
CA ILE A 304 8.67 4.33 -11.51
C ILE A 304 9.20 4.91 -12.81
N ASP A 305 10.24 4.29 -13.37
CA ASP A 305 10.83 4.64 -14.66
C ASP A 305 10.42 3.60 -15.73
N ILE A 306 10.27 4.05 -16.98
CA ILE A 306 9.78 3.22 -18.10
C ILE A 306 10.82 3.22 -19.22
N ASN A 307 11.35 2.04 -19.50
CA ASN A 307 12.29 1.81 -20.59
C ASN A 307 11.60 1.07 -21.74
N SER A 308 11.74 1.54 -22.98
CA SER A 308 11.20 0.85 -24.16
C SER A 308 12.00 -0.38 -24.59
N ALA A 309 13.24 -0.51 -24.13
CA ALA A 309 14.23 -1.51 -24.55
C ALA A 309 14.23 -1.76 -26.08
N LYS A 310 14.78 -2.87 -26.58
CA LYS A 310 14.93 -3.19 -28.03
C LYS A 310 13.60 -3.38 -28.80
N SER A 311 12.50 -2.76 -28.40
CA SER A 311 11.23 -2.74 -29.14
C SER A 311 11.25 -1.75 -30.32
N THR A 312 12.40 -1.54 -30.97
CA THR A 312 12.56 -0.63 -32.13
C THR A 312 12.28 -1.35 -33.46
N LYS A 313 11.30 -2.27 -33.50
CA LYS A 313 10.90 -2.94 -34.75
C LYS A 313 9.92 -2.10 -35.60
N GLY A 314 9.40 -1.00 -35.06
CA GLY A 314 8.55 -0.04 -35.78
C GLY A 314 9.34 1.14 -36.34
N SER A 315 8.87 1.72 -37.45
CA SER A 315 9.45 2.93 -38.06
C SER A 315 9.06 4.23 -37.33
N ASP A 316 8.04 4.19 -36.47
CA ASP A 316 7.55 5.36 -35.72
C ASP A 316 7.89 5.27 -34.23
N ILE A 317 8.75 6.18 -33.79
CA ILE A 317 9.21 6.31 -32.40
C ILE A 317 8.06 6.75 -31.49
N GLU A 318 7.18 7.62 -31.97
CA GLU A 318 6.06 8.16 -31.19
C GLU A 318 5.00 7.08 -30.94
N GLU A 319 4.73 6.22 -31.93
CA GLU A 319 3.84 5.08 -31.77
C GLU A 319 4.42 4.05 -30.78
N THR A 320 5.72 3.78 -30.88
CA THR A 320 6.42 2.88 -29.95
C THR A 320 6.36 3.40 -28.51
N ALA A 321 6.58 4.71 -28.31
CA ALA A 321 6.46 5.36 -27.01
C ALA A 321 5.03 5.26 -26.45
N LEU A 322 4.02 5.55 -27.26
CA LEU A 322 2.61 5.43 -26.86
C LEU A 322 2.28 3.99 -26.44
N ASN A 323 2.61 3.00 -27.27
CA ASN A 323 2.30 1.59 -26.99
C ASN A 323 2.99 1.11 -25.72
N THR A 324 4.28 1.43 -25.55
CA THR A 324 5.04 1.09 -24.33
C THR A 324 4.40 1.74 -23.09
N ASN A 325 4.02 3.02 -23.17
CA ASN A 325 3.38 3.72 -22.05
C ASN A 325 1.99 3.17 -21.72
N LEU A 326 1.22 2.67 -22.70
CA LEU A 326 -0.06 2.00 -22.45
C LEU A 326 0.13 0.65 -21.76
N GLU A 327 1.10 -0.16 -22.19
CA GLU A 327 1.48 -1.40 -21.51
C GLU A 327 1.97 -1.12 -20.08
N ALA A 328 2.79 -0.08 -19.93
CA ALA A 328 3.27 0.37 -18.63
C ALA A 328 2.12 0.81 -17.72
N ALA A 329 1.13 1.55 -18.22
CA ALA A 329 -0.02 1.97 -17.41
C ALA A 329 -0.81 0.77 -16.87
N GLU A 330 -1.01 -0.27 -17.69
CA GLU A 330 -1.65 -1.51 -17.24
C GLU A 330 -0.80 -2.23 -16.18
N GLU A 331 0.50 -2.42 -16.47
CA GLU A 331 1.40 -3.19 -15.60
C GLU A 331 1.69 -2.47 -14.28
N ILE A 332 1.83 -1.14 -14.29
CA ILE A 332 1.94 -0.31 -13.07
C ILE A 332 0.71 -0.54 -12.20
N SER A 333 -0.50 -0.45 -12.77
CA SER A 333 -1.73 -0.67 -11.99
C SER A 333 -1.77 -2.05 -11.34
N ARG A 334 -1.23 -3.07 -12.02
CA ARG A 334 -1.14 -4.46 -11.54
C ARG A 334 -0.11 -4.57 -10.42
N GLN A 335 1.11 -4.07 -10.62
CA GLN A 335 2.18 -4.09 -9.63
C GLN A 335 1.83 -3.32 -8.37
N LEU A 336 1.11 -2.19 -8.48
CA LEU A 336 0.61 -1.45 -7.31
C LEU A 336 -0.32 -2.29 -6.42
N ARG A 337 -1.10 -3.20 -7.01
CA ARG A 337 -1.94 -4.15 -6.26
C ARG A 337 -1.13 -5.29 -5.69
N LEU A 338 -0.33 -5.97 -6.51
CA LEU A 338 0.46 -7.14 -6.10
C LEU A 338 1.43 -6.82 -4.97
N ARG A 339 2.05 -5.64 -5.00
CA ARG A 339 3.02 -5.19 -3.98
C ARG A 339 2.38 -4.43 -2.83
N ASP A 340 1.07 -4.19 -2.90
CA ASP A 340 0.33 -3.31 -1.99
C ASP A 340 0.99 -1.91 -1.80
N ILE A 341 1.61 -1.39 -2.87
CA ILE A 341 2.28 -0.09 -2.85
C ILE A 341 1.28 1.03 -2.54
N GLY A 342 1.62 1.91 -1.59
CA GLY A 342 0.83 3.11 -1.35
C GLY A 342 1.66 4.29 -0.85
N GLY A 343 1.03 5.45 -0.76
CA GLY A 343 1.69 6.74 -0.57
C GLY A 343 1.76 7.53 -1.87
N LEU A 344 2.74 8.43 -1.95
CA LEU A 344 3.00 9.22 -3.16
C LEU A 344 3.80 8.38 -4.15
N ILE A 345 3.35 8.37 -5.40
CA ILE A 345 3.98 7.63 -6.50
C ILE A 345 4.20 8.62 -7.65
N VAL A 346 5.40 8.59 -8.23
CA VAL A 346 5.78 9.41 -9.38
C VAL A 346 6.19 8.46 -10.50
N ILE A 347 5.58 8.63 -11.68
CA ILE A 347 5.83 7.80 -12.86
C ILE A 347 6.47 8.67 -13.93
N ASP A 348 7.63 8.26 -14.42
CA ASP A 348 8.32 8.86 -15.56
C ASP A 348 7.94 8.09 -16.84
N PHE A 349 6.95 8.63 -17.56
CA PHE A 349 6.53 8.06 -18.85
C PHE A 349 7.50 8.48 -19.95
N ILE A 350 7.68 7.62 -20.95
CA ILE A 350 8.45 7.97 -22.14
C ILE A 350 7.82 9.21 -22.77
N ASP A 351 8.66 10.19 -23.09
CA ASP A 351 8.21 11.45 -23.67
C ASP A 351 7.38 11.24 -24.95
N MET A 352 6.25 11.93 -25.03
CA MET A 352 5.36 11.96 -26.18
C MET A 352 5.15 13.41 -26.60
N LEU A 353 5.37 13.73 -27.88
CA LEU A 353 5.17 15.09 -28.39
C LEU A 353 3.67 15.42 -28.52
N ASN A 354 2.86 14.42 -28.83
CA ASN A 354 1.43 14.62 -29.06
C ASN A 354 0.64 14.64 -27.73
N LEU A 355 -0.04 15.77 -27.45
CA LEU A 355 -0.93 15.91 -26.29
C LEU A 355 -2.06 14.88 -26.24
N ASN A 356 -2.53 14.40 -27.39
CA ASN A 356 -3.55 13.35 -27.44
C ASN A 356 -3.01 12.01 -26.94
N ASN A 357 -1.74 11.70 -27.21
CA ASN A 357 -1.08 10.49 -26.73
C ASN A 357 -0.91 10.53 -25.21
N LYS A 358 -0.47 11.67 -24.66
CA LYS A 358 -0.46 11.93 -23.20
C LYS A 358 -1.82 11.64 -22.55
N ARG A 359 -2.90 12.20 -23.11
CA ARG A 359 -4.27 11.99 -22.61
C ARG A 359 -4.74 10.54 -22.69
N LYS A 360 -4.35 9.80 -23.73
CA LYS A 360 -4.67 8.37 -23.85
C LYS A 360 -4.03 7.57 -22.71
N VAL A 361 -2.75 7.81 -22.42
CA VAL A 361 -2.04 7.14 -21.31
C VAL A 361 -2.66 7.51 -19.96
N GLU A 362 -2.96 8.79 -19.71
CA GLU A 362 -3.64 9.22 -18.47
C GLU A 362 -5.02 8.56 -18.30
N THR A 363 -5.74 8.34 -19.40
CA THR A 363 -7.07 7.72 -19.40
C THR A 363 -6.95 6.22 -19.16
N ALA A 364 -6.04 5.53 -19.84
CA ALA A 364 -5.77 4.11 -19.64
C ALA A 364 -5.38 3.82 -18.18
N LEU A 365 -4.47 4.62 -17.60
CA LEU A 365 -4.07 4.46 -16.20
C LEU A 365 -5.26 4.65 -15.24
N ARG A 366 -6.13 5.62 -15.51
CA ARG A 366 -7.36 5.85 -14.72
C ARG A 366 -8.32 4.68 -14.80
N GLU A 367 -8.53 4.12 -15.99
CA GLU A 367 -9.43 2.97 -16.21
C GLU A 367 -8.92 1.73 -15.48
N HIS A 368 -7.62 1.41 -15.59
CA HIS A 368 -7.05 0.26 -14.90
C HIS A 368 -7.07 0.41 -13.37
N LEU A 369 -6.87 1.62 -12.84
CA LEU A 369 -6.94 1.92 -11.41
C LEU A 369 -8.36 2.07 -10.86
N HIS A 370 -9.38 2.23 -11.71
CA HIS A 370 -10.78 2.31 -11.27
C HIS A 370 -11.23 1.05 -10.52
N THR A 371 -10.66 -0.10 -10.90
CA THR A 371 -10.95 -1.39 -10.26
C THR A 371 -10.19 -1.61 -8.94
N ASP A 372 -9.27 -0.71 -8.59
CA ASP A 372 -8.48 -0.81 -7.38
C ASP A 372 -9.33 -0.64 -6.11
N ARG A 373 -9.00 -1.43 -5.10
CA ARG A 373 -9.59 -1.39 -3.76
C ARG A 373 -9.16 -0.14 -2.99
N ALA A 374 -7.94 0.33 -3.22
CA ALA A 374 -7.40 1.51 -2.55
C ALA A 374 -7.96 2.79 -3.18
N ARG A 375 -8.21 3.82 -2.36
CA ARG A 375 -8.51 5.14 -2.90
C ARG A 375 -7.28 5.68 -3.62
N VAL A 376 -7.46 6.06 -4.87
CA VAL A 376 -6.42 6.66 -5.71
C VAL A 376 -6.77 8.12 -6.02
N GLN A 377 -5.77 9.00 -6.00
CA GLN A 377 -5.85 10.34 -6.55
C GLN A 377 -4.86 10.46 -7.69
N LEU A 378 -5.32 10.93 -8.85
CA LEU A 378 -4.54 10.99 -10.08
C LEU A 378 -4.29 12.45 -10.46
N GLY A 379 -3.03 12.77 -10.74
CA GLY A 379 -2.63 14.03 -11.36
C GLY A 379 -2.79 14.00 -12.88
N LYS A 380 -1.96 14.78 -13.55
CA LYS A 380 -1.77 14.81 -15.00
C LYS A 380 -0.28 14.72 -15.29
N ILE A 381 0.09 14.38 -16.51
CA ILE A 381 1.48 14.45 -16.97
C ILE A 381 1.92 15.92 -16.89
N SER A 382 2.93 16.17 -16.09
CA SER A 382 3.49 17.50 -15.82
C SER A 382 4.22 18.04 -17.04
N ARG A 383 4.69 19.29 -16.94
CA ARG A 383 5.57 19.88 -17.96
C ARG A 383 6.92 19.17 -18.07
N PHE A 384 7.32 18.46 -17.02
CA PHE A 384 8.57 17.69 -16.94
C PHE A 384 8.40 16.23 -17.36
N GLY A 385 7.24 15.81 -17.89
CA GLY A 385 6.99 14.41 -18.29
C GLY A 385 6.51 13.50 -17.16
N LEU A 386 6.67 13.92 -15.90
CA LEU A 386 6.28 13.13 -14.72
C LEU A 386 4.77 13.11 -14.48
N PHE A 387 4.23 11.95 -14.09
CA PHE A 387 2.86 11.76 -13.63
C PHE A 387 2.84 11.47 -12.13
N GLU A 388 2.12 12.30 -11.39
CA GLU A 388 2.00 12.17 -9.92
C GLU A 388 0.67 11.53 -9.54
N MET A 389 0.70 10.61 -8.59
CA MET A 389 -0.49 10.02 -8.00
C MET A 389 -0.31 9.70 -6.52
N SER A 390 -1.41 9.60 -5.79
CA SER A 390 -1.42 9.07 -4.43
C SER A 390 -2.32 7.84 -4.35
N ARG A 391 -1.85 6.79 -3.69
CA ARG A 391 -2.62 5.56 -3.44
C ARG A 391 -2.73 5.31 -1.95
N GLN A 392 -3.94 5.04 -1.46
CA GLN A 392 -4.19 4.73 -0.06
C GLN A 392 -3.46 3.44 0.35
N ARG A 393 -2.67 3.50 1.42
CA ARG A 393 -2.08 2.31 2.05
C ARG A 393 -3.15 1.52 2.79
N LEU A 394 -3.43 0.30 2.34
CA LEU A 394 -4.38 -0.59 3.01
C LEU A 394 -3.69 -1.49 4.04
N ARG A 395 -2.47 -1.91 3.74
CA ARG A 395 -1.61 -2.83 4.48
C ARG A 395 -0.15 -2.38 4.31
N PRO A 396 0.80 -2.91 5.10
CA PRO A 396 2.22 -2.83 4.76
C PRO A 396 2.44 -3.38 3.34
N SER A 397 3.31 -2.75 2.55
CA SER A 397 3.69 -3.29 1.23
C SER A 397 4.54 -4.55 1.40
N LEU A 398 4.66 -5.35 0.33
CA LEU A 398 5.54 -6.53 0.34
C LEU A 398 6.98 -6.19 0.78
N ASP A 399 7.47 -5.00 0.39
CA ASP A 399 8.80 -4.56 0.80
C ASP A 399 8.90 -4.20 2.29
N ASP A 400 7.84 -3.65 2.87
CA ASP A 400 7.81 -3.31 4.30
C ASP A 400 7.70 -4.57 5.17
N SER A 401 7.20 -5.69 4.62
CA SER A 401 7.03 -6.95 5.34
C SER A 401 8.18 -7.93 5.16
N ASN A 402 8.77 -8.00 3.95
CA ASN A 402 9.70 -9.07 3.57
C ASN A 402 11.14 -8.58 3.34
N HIS A 403 11.39 -7.26 3.29
CA HIS A 403 12.73 -6.71 3.11
C HIS A 403 13.25 -6.01 4.38
N SER A 404 14.55 -6.15 4.62
CA SER A 404 15.29 -5.34 5.60
C SER A 404 16.21 -4.35 4.87
N PRO A 405 16.57 -3.21 5.47
CA PRO A 405 17.56 -2.31 4.87
C PRO A 405 18.86 -3.07 4.61
N CYS A 406 19.52 -2.75 3.49
CA CYS A 406 20.75 -3.42 3.10
C CYS A 406 21.84 -3.17 4.16
N PRO A 407 22.45 -4.22 4.76
CA PRO A 407 23.43 -4.05 5.84
C PRO A 407 24.72 -3.37 5.39
N ARG A 408 24.94 -3.27 4.07
CA ARG A 408 26.14 -2.66 3.50
C ARG A 408 25.98 -1.16 3.22
N CYS A 409 24.85 -0.73 2.67
CA CYS A 409 24.64 0.68 2.31
C CYS A 409 23.57 1.38 3.16
N ASP A 410 23.01 0.69 4.16
CA ASP A 410 21.93 1.18 5.03
C ASP A 410 20.76 1.80 4.23
N GLY A 411 20.42 1.15 3.11
CA GLY A 411 19.35 1.62 2.21
C GLY A 411 19.73 2.74 1.23
N GLN A 412 20.98 3.24 1.24
CA GLN A 412 21.41 4.31 0.30
C GLN A 412 21.49 3.87 -1.17
N GLY A 413 21.57 2.56 -1.43
CA GLY A 413 21.72 2.01 -2.80
C GLY A 413 23.09 2.24 -3.46
N THR A 414 23.97 3.03 -2.85
CA THR A 414 25.32 3.33 -3.33
C THR A 414 26.34 3.21 -2.20
N ILE A 415 27.61 2.97 -2.56
CA ILE A 415 28.70 2.82 -1.60
C ILE A 415 29.87 3.69 -2.10
N ARG A 416 30.48 4.46 -1.19
CA ARG A 416 31.68 5.25 -1.53
C ARG A 416 32.81 4.32 -1.99
N ASN A 417 33.51 4.68 -3.06
CA ASN A 417 34.67 3.91 -3.50
C ASN A 417 35.82 3.97 -2.47
N VAL A 418 36.76 3.03 -2.55
CA VAL A 418 37.87 2.88 -1.61
C VAL A 418 38.67 4.17 -1.43
N LYS A 419 39.01 4.85 -2.54
CA LYS A 419 39.79 6.09 -2.50
C LYS A 419 39.05 7.22 -1.79
N SER A 420 37.77 7.41 -2.10
CA SER A 420 36.94 8.45 -1.49
C SER A 420 36.70 8.20 0.00
N LEU A 421 36.40 6.93 0.36
CA LEU A 421 36.26 6.54 1.76
C LEU A 421 37.57 6.77 2.53
N SER A 422 38.69 6.26 2.00
CA SER A 422 39.99 6.38 2.66
C SER A 422 40.42 7.82 2.87
N LEU A 423 40.19 8.70 1.90
CA LEU A 423 40.46 10.13 2.07
C LEU A 423 39.51 10.78 3.08
N SER A 424 38.27 10.32 3.20
CA SER A 424 37.35 10.75 4.26
C SER A 424 37.87 10.31 5.63
N VAL A 425 38.27 9.04 5.78
CA VAL A 425 38.86 8.49 7.01
C VAL A 425 40.13 9.25 7.39
N LEU A 426 41.00 9.57 6.42
CA LEU A 426 42.22 10.35 6.66
C LEU A 426 41.92 11.74 7.27
N ARG A 427 40.86 12.42 6.81
CA ARG A 427 40.46 13.72 7.39
C ARG A 427 39.96 13.57 8.82
N ILE A 428 39.21 12.51 9.11
CA ILE A 428 38.72 12.22 10.47
C ILE A 428 39.89 11.85 11.39
N ILE A 429 40.87 11.09 10.89
CA ILE A 429 42.11 10.80 11.63
C ILE A 429 42.82 12.10 12.01
N GLU A 430 42.95 13.04 11.07
CA GLU A 430 43.57 14.34 11.34
C GLU A 430 42.77 15.15 12.38
N GLU A 431 41.44 15.20 12.25
CA GLU A 431 40.55 15.88 13.20
C GLU A 431 40.64 15.30 14.62
N GLU A 432 40.57 13.97 14.77
CA GLU A 432 40.69 13.30 16.07
C GLU A 432 42.10 13.45 16.67
N ALA A 433 43.15 13.48 15.82
CA ALA A 433 44.52 13.69 16.26
C ALA A 433 44.73 15.13 16.78
N MET A 434 44.00 16.11 16.24
CA MET A 434 44.08 17.52 16.67
C MET A 434 43.40 17.80 18.01
N LYS A 435 42.52 16.93 18.51
CA LYS A 435 41.82 17.14 19.79
C LYS A 435 42.80 17.09 20.98
N ASP A 436 42.52 17.90 22.01
CA ASP A 436 43.40 18.03 23.18
C ASP A 436 43.61 16.72 23.94
N MET A 437 44.86 16.44 24.33
CA MET A 437 45.27 15.25 25.08
C MET A 437 45.15 13.92 24.31
N THR A 438 45.07 13.92 22.98
CA THR A 438 45.20 12.66 22.20
C THR A 438 46.60 12.10 22.34
N ALA A 439 46.72 10.82 22.71
CA ALA A 439 47.98 10.09 22.71
C ALA A 439 48.09 9.17 21.49
N LYS A 440 47.01 8.44 21.21
CA LYS A 440 46.98 7.37 20.22
C LYS A 440 45.62 7.27 19.55
N LEU A 441 45.60 6.99 18.26
CA LEU A 441 44.41 6.65 17.49
C LEU A 441 44.53 5.21 16.99
N ILE A 442 43.47 4.43 17.18
CA ILE A 442 43.36 3.07 16.64
C ILE A 442 42.21 3.07 15.62
N ILE A 443 42.54 2.77 14.37
CA ILE A 443 41.59 2.80 13.26
C ILE A 443 41.41 1.39 12.75
N HIS A 444 40.17 0.89 12.79
CA HIS A 444 39.76 -0.34 12.10
C HIS A 444 39.06 0.03 10.79
N ALA A 445 39.60 -0.44 9.67
CA ALA A 445 39.03 -0.17 8.35
C ALA A 445 39.07 -1.42 7.45
N PRO A 446 38.23 -1.48 6.39
CA PRO A 446 38.24 -2.58 5.44
C PRO A 446 39.63 -2.78 4.84
N VAL A 447 39.98 -4.02 4.51
CA VAL A 447 41.31 -4.41 4.03
C VAL A 447 41.78 -3.51 2.88
N ASP A 448 40.94 -3.27 1.87
CA ASP A 448 41.29 -2.43 0.71
C ASP A 448 41.53 -0.97 1.09
N SER A 449 40.77 -0.45 2.05
CA SER A 449 40.92 0.94 2.53
C SER A 449 42.20 1.09 3.35
N THR A 450 42.52 0.09 4.16
CA THR A 450 43.77 0.03 4.92
C THR A 450 44.98 -0.07 4.01
N ALA A 451 44.92 -0.91 2.97
CA ALA A 451 45.97 -1.02 1.97
C ALA A 451 46.22 0.34 1.30
N PHE A 452 45.17 1.05 0.89
CA PHE A 452 45.30 2.37 0.29
C PHE A 452 45.86 3.44 1.25
N LEU A 453 45.42 3.40 2.52
CA LEU A 453 45.90 4.32 3.55
C LEU A 453 47.40 4.10 3.84
N LEU A 454 47.82 2.85 4.05
CA LEU A 454 49.18 2.50 4.48
C LEU A 454 50.24 2.45 3.37
N ASN A 455 49.82 2.50 2.09
CA ASN A 455 50.71 2.55 0.94
C ASN A 455 50.66 3.94 0.27
N GLU A 456 49.58 4.27 -0.44
CA GLU A 456 49.47 5.51 -1.23
C GLU A 456 49.40 6.76 -0.35
N LYS A 457 48.80 6.67 0.83
CA LYS A 457 48.66 7.80 1.78
C LYS A 457 49.60 7.71 2.98
N ARG A 458 50.58 6.81 2.93
CA ARG A 458 51.56 6.59 4.00
C ARG A 458 52.29 7.86 4.44
N HIS A 459 52.73 8.66 3.47
CA HIS A 459 53.46 9.91 3.73
C HIS A 459 52.61 10.91 4.51
N LEU A 460 51.34 11.07 4.15
CA LEU A 460 50.41 11.98 4.85
C LEU A 460 50.16 11.53 6.28
N ILE A 461 49.96 10.23 6.51
CA ILE A 461 49.79 9.70 7.88
C ILE A 461 51.05 9.96 8.71
N SER A 462 52.24 9.75 8.14
CA SER A 462 53.50 10.05 8.82
C SER A 462 53.64 11.53 9.18
N GLU A 463 53.24 12.43 8.29
CA GLU A 463 53.27 13.88 8.51
C GLU A 463 52.32 14.30 9.64
N ILE A 464 51.11 13.72 9.67
CA ILE A 464 50.14 13.94 10.76
C ILE A 464 50.72 13.48 12.11
N GLN A 465 51.32 12.28 12.16
CA GLN A 465 51.94 11.76 13.39
C GLN A 465 53.05 12.68 13.91
N GLN A 466 53.94 13.16 13.03
CA GLN A 466 55.06 14.03 13.40
C GLN A 466 54.60 15.41 13.86
N ARG A 467 53.65 16.02 13.12
CA ARG A 467 53.18 17.37 13.41
C ARG A 467 52.38 17.45 14.70
N LEU A 468 51.55 16.44 14.98
CA LEU A 468 50.64 16.43 16.14
C LEU A 468 51.18 15.63 17.34
N ASN A 469 52.30 14.91 17.16
CA ASN A 469 52.90 14.03 18.17
C ASN A 469 51.88 13.02 18.75
N VAL A 470 51.18 12.32 17.86
CA VAL A 470 50.16 11.31 18.14
C VAL A 470 50.53 10.01 17.43
N GLU A 471 50.39 8.87 18.10
CA GLU A 471 50.57 7.54 17.49
C GLU A 471 49.31 7.15 16.70
N ILE A 472 49.44 6.75 15.43
CA ILE A 472 48.32 6.34 14.58
C ILE A 472 48.50 4.89 14.16
N LEU A 473 47.60 4.02 14.61
CA LEU A 473 47.52 2.62 14.20
C LEU A 473 46.34 2.41 13.26
N ILE A 474 46.59 1.91 12.06
CA ILE A 474 45.54 1.51 11.12
C ILE A 474 45.60 0.00 10.96
N ILE A 475 44.51 -0.67 11.30
CA ILE A 475 44.40 -2.12 11.40
C ILE A 475 43.38 -2.59 10.35
N PRO A 476 43.77 -3.52 9.44
CA PRO A 476 42.84 -4.11 8.52
C PRO A 476 41.88 -5.05 9.27
N ASP A 477 40.58 -4.81 9.14
CA ASP A 477 39.54 -5.68 9.71
C ASP A 477 38.78 -6.36 8.57
N SER A 478 38.88 -7.70 8.49
CA SER A 478 38.17 -8.50 7.48
C SER A 478 36.66 -8.58 7.71
N ALA A 479 36.18 -8.26 8.93
CA ALA A 479 34.77 -8.20 9.24
C ALA A 479 34.12 -6.89 8.77
N LEU A 480 34.91 -5.84 8.51
CA LEU A 480 34.41 -4.56 8.02
C LEU A 480 34.41 -4.52 6.50
N VAL A 481 33.27 -4.10 5.94
CA VAL A 481 33.12 -3.85 4.51
C VAL A 481 32.77 -2.39 4.25
N THR A 482 33.27 -1.82 3.16
CA THR A 482 32.95 -0.45 2.73
C THR A 482 31.43 -0.24 2.73
N PRO A 483 30.91 0.80 3.41
CA PRO A 483 31.60 2.00 3.91
C PRO A 483 31.97 2.00 5.41
N GLN A 484 31.91 0.86 6.11
CA GLN A 484 32.14 0.78 7.56
C GLN A 484 33.61 1.06 7.94
N TYR A 485 33.84 1.79 9.03
CA TYR A 485 35.14 1.96 9.70
C TYR A 485 34.89 2.29 11.18
N SER A 486 35.93 2.21 12.01
CA SER A 486 35.89 2.59 13.42
C SER A 486 37.19 3.30 13.79
N ILE A 487 37.09 4.37 14.58
CA ILE A 487 38.23 5.15 15.06
C ILE A 487 38.08 5.27 16.57
N GLU A 488 39.04 4.71 17.30
CA GLU A 488 39.13 4.79 18.74
C GLU A 488 40.24 5.78 19.11
N ARG A 489 39.94 6.67 20.04
CA ARG A 489 40.84 7.72 20.50
C ARG A 489 41.25 7.47 21.95
N ILE A 490 42.55 7.27 22.16
CA ILE A 490 43.14 7.08 23.48
C ILE A 490 43.76 8.39 23.94
N LYS A 491 43.35 8.86 25.13
CA LYS A 491 43.89 10.09 25.74
C LYS A 491 45.17 9.79 26.53
N LYS A 492 45.99 10.83 26.72
CA LYS A 492 47.22 10.76 27.53
C LYS A 492 46.96 10.40 29.00
N THR A 493 45.80 10.75 29.55
CA THR A 493 45.38 10.38 30.91
C THR A 493 44.98 8.92 31.03
N ASP A 494 44.48 8.35 29.93
CA ASP A 494 43.88 7.03 29.87
C ASP A 494 44.88 6.03 29.26
N GLN A 495 46.19 6.29 29.38
CA GLN A 495 47.22 5.34 28.95
C GLN A 495 47.15 4.08 29.81
N ILE A 496 46.33 3.13 29.38
CA ILE A 496 46.25 1.80 29.96
C ILE A 496 47.50 1.04 29.50
N GLU A 497 48.39 0.66 30.42
CA GLU A 497 49.64 -0.09 30.15
C GLU A 497 49.40 -1.41 29.38
N GLU A 498 48.18 -1.95 29.40
CA GLU A 498 47.82 -3.18 28.68
C GLU A 498 47.66 -3.01 27.15
N ILE A 499 47.39 -1.80 26.64
CA ILE A 499 47.21 -1.57 25.19
C ILE A 499 48.55 -1.27 24.50
N SER A 500 49.53 -0.74 25.23
CA SER A 500 50.87 -0.41 24.68
C SER A 500 51.73 -1.64 24.40
N THR A 501 51.44 -2.78 25.03
CA THR A 501 52.21 -4.03 24.93
C THR A 501 51.64 -5.05 23.95
N ARG A 502 50.41 -4.85 23.45
CA ARG A 502 49.77 -5.75 22.48
C ARG A 502 50.15 -5.39 21.06
N ALA A 503 50.38 -6.40 20.23
CA ALA A 503 50.67 -6.19 18.81
C ALA A 503 49.41 -5.66 18.08
N SER A 504 49.60 -4.88 17.01
CA SER A 504 48.50 -4.24 16.29
C SER A 504 47.42 -5.21 15.80
N TYR A 505 47.78 -6.44 15.42
CA TYR A 505 46.84 -7.47 14.98
C TYR A 505 46.05 -8.15 16.11
N GLN A 506 46.43 -7.91 17.37
CA GLN A 506 45.73 -8.44 18.57
C GLN A 506 44.76 -7.43 19.17
N LEU A 507 44.84 -6.16 18.75
CA LEU A 507 43.89 -5.13 19.13
C LEU A 507 42.56 -5.45 18.44
N GLN A 508 41.59 -5.89 19.25
CA GLN A 508 40.23 -6.13 18.79
C GLN A 508 39.41 -4.87 19.02
N ARG A 509 38.51 -4.59 18.08
CA ARG A 509 37.52 -3.54 18.23
C ARG A 509 36.54 -3.90 19.34
N ASP A 510 36.23 -2.94 20.21
CA ASP A 510 35.11 -3.06 21.15
C ASP A 510 33.80 -3.23 20.38
N LYS A 511 33.14 -4.38 20.56
CA LYS A 511 31.88 -4.69 19.87
C LYS A 511 30.70 -3.83 20.34
N ASP A 512 30.84 -3.21 21.51
CA ASP A 512 29.84 -2.32 22.11
C ASP A 512 30.06 -0.83 21.76
N GLY A 513 31.20 -0.49 21.16
CA GLY A 513 31.52 0.86 20.68
C GLY A 513 30.78 1.18 19.39
N ASP A 514 30.30 2.43 19.26
CA ASP A 514 29.52 2.92 18.12
C ASP A 514 30.24 2.63 16.79
N ILE A 515 29.79 1.60 16.09
CA ILE A 515 29.99 1.51 14.65
C ILE A 515 29.20 2.70 14.09
N GLU A 516 29.87 3.82 13.83
CA GLU A 516 29.28 4.91 13.06
C GLU A 516 28.80 4.29 11.73
N ASN A 517 27.47 4.20 11.58
CA ASN A 517 26.67 3.50 10.56
C ASN A 517 26.02 2.17 10.95
N ASN A 518 25.54 1.98 12.19
CA ASN A 518 24.56 0.92 12.46
C ASN A 518 23.29 1.41 13.18
N ALA A 519 22.18 1.40 12.44
CA ALA A 519 20.85 1.29 12.99
C ALA A 519 20.78 0.04 13.89
N ARG A 520 20.53 0.24 15.18
CA ARG A 520 20.36 -0.85 16.15
C ARG A 520 19.10 -1.66 15.79
N PHE A 521 19.29 -2.91 15.38
CA PHE A 521 18.22 -3.91 15.34
C PHE A 521 17.91 -4.33 16.77
N ILE A 522 16.78 -3.85 17.31
CA ILE A 522 16.19 -4.40 18.53
C ILE A 522 15.25 -5.52 18.10
N THR A 523 15.73 -6.76 18.08
CA THR A 523 14.86 -7.95 18.06
C THR A 523 14.46 -8.26 19.50
N LYS A 524 13.33 -7.71 19.95
CA LYS A 524 12.63 -8.21 21.13
C LYS A 524 11.57 -9.22 20.69
N ASN A 525 11.72 -10.45 21.17
CA ASN A 525 10.72 -11.52 21.07
C ASN A 525 9.42 -11.03 21.72
N THR A 526 8.40 -10.79 20.91
CA THR A 526 7.06 -10.46 21.40
C THR A 526 6.33 -11.75 21.75
N LEU A 527 5.98 -11.91 23.03
CA LEU A 527 5.09 -12.96 23.52
C LEU A 527 3.73 -12.82 22.82
N HIS A 528 3.32 -13.83 22.06
CA HIS A 528 2.03 -13.85 21.38
C HIS A 528 0.89 -13.99 22.39
N GLU A 529 0.10 -12.92 22.57
CA GLU A 529 -1.17 -12.99 23.27
C GLU A 529 -2.18 -13.83 22.48
N LYS A 530 -2.84 -14.80 23.15
CA LYS A 530 -3.88 -15.63 22.55
C LYS A 530 -5.23 -14.87 22.62
N PRO A 531 -6.01 -14.80 21.53
CA PRO A 531 -7.33 -14.14 21.55
C PRO A 531 -8.32 -14.89 22.43
N LEU A 532 -9.17 -14.16 23.16
CA LEU A 532 -10.25 -14.72 23.98
C LEU A 532 -11.45 -15.19 23.15
N VAL A 533 -11.75 -14.51 22.04
CA VAL A 533 -12.78 -14.94 21.08
C VAL A 533 -12.10 -15.54 19.84
N LYS A 534 -12.10 -16.87 19.75
CA LYS A 534 -11.96 -17.56 18.46
C LYS A 534 -13.36 -17.71 17.87
N GLN A 535 -13.48 -17.47 16.57
CA GLN A 535 -14.71 -17.46 15.77
C GLN A 535 -15.87 -18.26 16.37
N ILE A 536 -17.01 -17.60 16.58
CA ILE A 536 -18.25 -18.28 16.97
C ILE A 536 -18.93 -18.81 15.73
N ILE A 537 -19.19 -20.11 15.78
CA ILE A 537 -20.04 -20.87 14.88
C ILE A 537 -21.50 -20.52 15.21
N PRO A 538 -22.27 -19.87 14.32
CA PRO A 538 -23.70 -19.68 14.53
C PRO A 538 -24.41 -21.03 14.47
N ALA A 539 -25.25 -21.34 15.48
CA ALA A 539 -25.85 -22.66 15.69
C ALA A 539 -26.89 -23.11 14.63
N LYS A 540 -27.13 -22.36 13.55
CA LYS A 540 -28.16 -22.73 12.58
C LYS A 540 -27.75 -22.43 11.12
N PRO A 541 -27.60 -23.47 10.28
CA PRO A 541 -27.50 -23.28 8.84
C PRO A 541 -28.84 -22.86 8.22
N LEU A 542 -28.76 -22.19 7.07
CA LEU A 542 -29.89 -21.70 6.27
C LEU A 542 -31.00 -22.76 6.10
N PRO A 543 -32.29 -22.40 6.21
CA PRO A 543 -33.32 -23.14 5.50
C PRO A 543 -33.01 -23.05 4.01
N ALA A 544 -32.78 -24.20 3.37
CA ALA A 544 -32.55 -24.28 1.95
C ALA A 544 -33.64 -23.48 1.23
N SER A 545 -33.21 -22.49 0.43
CA SER A 545 -34.08 -21.79 -0.53
C SER A 545 -34.92 -22.85 -1.24
N ARG A 546 -36.22 -22.87 -0.95
CA ARG A 546 -37.19 -23.66 -1.72
C ARG A 546 -37.16 -23.08 -3.12
N LYS A 547 -36.31 -23.64 -3.99
CA LYS A 547 -36.58 -23.64 -5.42
C LYS A 547 -38.03 -24.09 -5.55
N LYS A 548 -38.90 -23.28 -6.18
CA LYS A 548 -40.22 -23.75 -6.60
C LYS A 548 -39.99 -24.97 -7.50
N SER A 549 -40.07 -26.14 -6.89
CA SER A 549 -40.03 -27.44 -7.55
C SER A 549 -41.31 -27.54 -8.39
N MET A 550 -41.25 -27.09 -9.63
CA MET A 550 -42.16 -27.55 -10.67
C MET A 550 -41.66 -28.93 -11.15
N LEU A 551 -41.75 -29.93 -10.27
CA LEU A 551 -41.41 -31.33 -10.53
C LEU A 551 -42.15 -32.24 -9.51
N LYS A 552 -43.43 -31.96 -9.28
CA LYS A 552 -44.39 -32.95 -8.76
C LYS A 552 -45.40 -33.24 -9.87
N ASN A 553 -45.10 -34.25 -10.69
CA ASN A 553 -46.08 -35.13 -11.37
C ASN A 553 -45.45 -36.27 -12.21
N ILE A 554 -44.30 -36.83 -11.82
CA ILE A 554 -43.66 -37.93 -12.61
C ILE A 554 -43.40 -39.20 -11.77
N ILE A 555 -44.21 -39.51 -10.76
CA ILE A 555 -44.14 -40.84 -10.08
C ILE A 555 -45.50 -41.58 -10.05
N ILE A 556 -46.57 -40.99 -10.60
CA ILE A 556 -47.82 -41.74 -10.88
C ILE A 556 -47.89 -41.94 -12.39
N ASN A 557 -47.08 -42.87 -12.91
CA ASN A 557 -47.31 -43.54 -14.21
C ASN A 557 -46.36 -44.72 -14.49
N PHE A 558 -45.56 -45.16 -13.51
CA PHE A 558 -44.69 -46.33 -13.67
C PHE A 558 -45.43 -47.68 -13.61
N PHE A 559 -46.76 -47.68 -13.37
CA PHE A 559 -47.60 -48.90 -13.29
C PHE A 559 -48.62 -49.07 -14.42
N LYS A 560 -48.46 -48.42 -15.57
CA LYS A 560 -49.33 -48.64 -16.77
C LYS A 560 -48.54 -48.79 -18.07
N SER A 561 -47.48 -49.59 -18.06
CA SER A 561 -46.72 -49.99 -19.25
C SER A 561 -46.77 -51.50 -19.53
N LEU A 562 -47.74 -52.22 -18.95
CA LEU A 562 -47.88 -53.68 -19.12
C LEU A 562 -49.06 -54.10 -20.01
N PHE A 563 -49.75 -53.17 -20.69
CA PHE A 563 -50.79 -53.52 -21.65
C PHE A 563 -50.87 -52.53 -22.81
N GLY A 564 -50.66 -53.03 -24.04
CA GLY A 564 -51.49 -52.65 -25.20
C GLY A 564 -51.04 -51.48 -26.09
N THR A 565 -50.30 -51.84 -27.16
CA THR A 565 -50.46 -51.47 -28.58
C THR A 565 -51.17 -50.16 -29.02
N SER A 566 -50.48 -49.45 -29.93
CA SER A 566 -50.78 -48.39 -30.93
C SER A 566 -52.19 -48.39 -31.60
N PRO A 567 -52.61 -47.40 -32.48
CA PRO A 567 -51.86 -46.29 -33.11
C PRO A 567 -52.59 -44.91 -33.35
N LYS A 568 -51.75 -43.92 -33.72
CA LYS A 568 -51.88 -42.68 -34.55
C LYS A 568 -53.27 -42.17 -35.05
N LYS A 569 -53.46 -40.83 -35.06
CA LYS A 569 -53.90 -40.04 -36.26
C LYS A 569 -53.83 -38.49 -36.13
N HIS A 570 -53.25 -37.90 -37.19
CA HIS A 570 -53.38 -36.61 -37.91
C HIS A 570 -53.80 -35.23 -37.31
N LYS A 571 -53.01 -34.23 -37.73
CA LYS A 571 -53.26 -32.78 -37.86
C LYS A 571 -54.54 -32.41 -38.63
N LYS A 572 -55.13 -31.26 -38.27
CA LYS A 572 -55.88 -30.39 -39.20
C LYS A 572 -55.68 -28.90 -38.90
N TYR A 573 -55.47 -28.15 -39.98
CA TYR A 573 -55.49 -26.69 -40.12
C TYR A 573 -56.92 -26.13 -39.97
N ASN A 574 -57.07 -24.88 -39.51
CA ASN A 574 -57.73 -23.85 -40.32
C ASN A 574 -57.48 -22.40 -39.88
N LYS A 575 -57.87 -21.50 -40.79
CA LYS A 575 -57.30 -20.19 -41.15
C LYS A 575 -58.26 -19.02 -40.86
N ASN A 576 -57.66 -17.83 -40.84
CA ASN A 576 -58.17 -16.51 -41.29
C ASN A 576 -59.14 -15.69 -40.40
N ASN A 577 -58.78 -14.44 -40.09
CA ASN A 577 -59.03 -13.21 -40.88
C ASN A 577 -58.28 -12.02 -40.21
N ARG A 578 -57.33 -11.35 -40.87
CA ARG A 578 -57.45 -10.11 -41.70
C ARG A 578 -58.07 -8.90 -40.97
N TYR A 579 -57.26 -7.86 -40.73
CA TYR A 579 -57.52 -6.49 -41.18
C TYR A 579 -56.19 -5.69 -41.27
N ARG A 580 -56.16 -4.72 -42.19
CA ARG A 580 -54.98 -4.14 -42.87
C ARG A 580 -55.12 -2.61 -42.88
N GLY A 581 -54.00 -1.90 -42.79
CA GLY A 581 -53.84 -0.51 -43.27
C GLY A 581 -53.06 0.38 -42.27
N ASN A 582 -52.27 1.38 -42.67
CA ASN A 582 -51.58 1.71 -43.92
C ASN A 582 -50.48 2.74 -43.56
N LYS A 583 -49.40 2.79 -44.36
CA LYS A 583 -48.24 3.70 -44.21
C LYS A 583 -48.58 5.15 -44.59
N GLN A 584 -47.90 6.13 -43.98
CA GLN A 584 -47.43 7.33 -44.68
C GLN A 584 -46.15 7.92 -44.05
N ARG A 585 -45.17 8.20 -44.94
CA ARG A 585 -43.90 8.93 -44.71
C ARG A 585 -44.17 10.44 -44.74
N ARG A 586 -43.37 11.25 -44.03
CA ARG A 586 -42.93 12.58 -44.51
C ARG A 586 -41.76 13.20 -43.71
N ASN A 587 -40.66 13.37 -44.44
CA ASN A 587 -39.71 14.49 -44.54
C ASN A 587 -39.29 15.33 -43.32
N TYR A 588 -37.97 15.30 -43.12
CA TYR A 588 -37.12 16.36 -42.56
C TYR A 588 -37.26 17.68 -43.32
N GLN A 589 -37.42 18.79 -42.60
CA GLN A 589 -37.01 20.11 -43.08
C GLN A 589 -36.57 21.01 -41.93
N SER A 590 -35.44 21.66 -42.17
CA SER A 590 -34.72 22.61 -41.32
C SER A 590 -35.46 23.93 -41.11
N LYS A 591 -35.25 24.57 -39.95
CA LYS A 591 -35.36 26.04 -39.85
C LYS A 591 -34.49 26.62 -38.73
N LYS A 592 -33.64 27.55 -39.17
CA LYS A 592 -32.82 28.52 -38.44
C LYS A 592 -33.65 29.34 -37.44
N TYR A 593 -33.03 29.74 -36.33
CA TYR A 593 -33.36 31.00 -35.67
C TYR A 593 -32.09 31.80 -35.36
N GLN A 594 -32.15 33.08 -35.75
CA GLN A 594 -31.10 34.09 -35.71
C GLN A 594 -31.03 34.81 -34.36
N ASN A 595 -29.82 35.29 -34.06
CA ASN A 595 -29.49 36.39 -33.18
C ASN A 595 -30.47 37.58 -33.24
N LYS A 596 -30.73 38.19 -32.08
CA LYS A 596 -30.87 39.65 -31.99
C LYS A 596 -30.50 40.18 -30.60
N ASN A 597 -29.45 40.99 -30.59
CA ASN A 597 -29.11 41.96 -29.55
C ASN A 597 -30.27 42.94 -29.32
N GLN A 598 -30.50 43.37 -28.08
CA GLN A 598 -30.75 44.78 -27.81
C GLN A 598 -30.42 45.18 -26.37
N ARG A 599 -29.62 46.24 -26.28
CA ARG A 599 -29.29 47.05 -25.11
C ARG A 599 -30.54 47.73 -24.56
N ASN A 600 -30.58 47.97 -23.26
CA ASN A 600 -30.89 49.30 -22.77
C ASN A 600 -30.28 49.61 -21.40
N SER A 601 -29.87 50.87 -21.29
CA SER A 601 -29.25 51.59 -20.18
C SER A 601 -30.34 52.43 -19.48
N ARG A 602 -30.33 52.68 -18.17
CA ARG A 602 -29.74 53.85 -17.47
C ARG A 602 -30.22 53.79 -16.00
N SER A 603 -29.32 53.96 -15.01
CA SER A 603 -29.14 55.19 -14.17
C SER A 603 -30.25 55.40 -13.12
N SER A 604 -30.06 55.71 -11.83
CA SER A 604 -28.96 56.34 -11.07
C SER A 604 -29.28 56.36 -9.56
N ASN A 605 -28.21 56.48 -8.74
CA ASN A 605 -28.08 57.23 -7.47
C ASN A 605 -28.88 56.77 -6.23
N GLN A 606 -28.40 56.77 -4.98
CA GLN A 606 -27.43 57.60 -4.22
C GLN A 606 -27.06 56.78 -2.93
N SER A 607 -25.80 56.57 -2.52
CA SER A 607 -24.87 57.42 -1.76
C SER A 607 -24.96 57.36 -0.21
N ARG A 608 -23.75 57.40 0.42
CA ARG A 608 -23.34 57.61 1.84
C ARG A 608 -23.12 56.34 2.68
N GLY A 609 -21.99 56.13 3.36
CA GLY A 609 -20.75 56.91 3.52
C GLY A 609 -19.78 56.28 4.53
N ARG A 610 -18.47 56.43 4.24
CA ARG A 610 -17.28 56.62 5.10
C ARG A 610 -17.18 55.94 6.50
N ASN A 611 -16.05 55.28 6.78
CA ASN A 611 -14.97 55.93 7.54
C ASN A 611 -13.56 55.35 7.30
N LYS A 612 -12.61 56.28 7.26
CA LYS A 612 -11.14 56.14 7.18
C LYS A 612 -10.57 56.02 8.59
N GLN A 613 -9.43 55.36 8.76
CA GLN A 613 -8.31 55.96 9.49
C GLN A 613 -6.96 55.36 9.08
N SER A 614 -6.06 56.27 8.76
CA SER A 614 -4.64 56.13 8.47
C SER A 614 -3.81 56.35 9.73
N ASN A 615 -2.64 55.73 9.84
CA ASN A 615 -1.48 56.43 10.40
C ASN A 615 -0.15 55.93 9.82
N THR A 616 0.75 56.89 9.70
CA THR A 616 2.03 56.93 8.97
C THR A 616 3.23 56.91 9.91
N ASN A 617 4.37 56.37 9.46
CA ASN A 617 5.74 56.94 9.55
C ASN A 617 6.75 55.95 8.90
N LYS A 618 7.47 56.31 7.81
CA LYS A 618 8.82 56.95 7.72
C LYS A 618 9.93 56.12 8.40
N ASN A 619 11.16 55.91 7.90
CA ASN A 619 11.93 56.28 6.69
C ASN A 619 13.29 55.54 6.74
N TYR A 620 14.09 55.67 5.66
CA TYR A 620 15.53 55.35 5.41
C TYR A 620 15.69 54.29 4.29
N ALA A 621 15.84 54.65 3.00
CA ALA A 621 16.88 55.41 2.29
C ALA A 621 18.16 54.59 1.99
N GLY A 622 18.46 54.42 0.69
CA GLY A 622 19.69 53.79 0.21
C GLY A 622 19.71 53.51 -1.30
N ASN A 623 19.81 54.57 -2.10
CA ASN A 623 20.00 54.61 -3.57
C ASN A 623 21.25 53.83 -4.06
N LYS A 624 21.17 53.20 -5.25
CA LYS A 624 21.85 53.72 -6.47
C LYS A 624 21.42 52.98 -7.75
N LYS A 625 21.16 53.81 -8.77
CA LYS A 625 20.76 53.55 -10.16
C LYS A 625 21.97 53.51 -11.11
N TYR A 626 21.65 53.22 -12.38
CA TYR A 626 22.29 53.56 -13.67
C TYR A 626 23.02 52.37 -14.34
N ASP A 627 22.90 52.12 -15.65
CA ASP A 627 21.94 52.52 -16.68
C ASP A 627 22.17 51.61 -17.91
N ASN A 628 21.19 51.60 -18.81
CA ASN A 628 21.26 50.99 -20.14
C ASN A 628 22.23 51.73 -21.07
N THR A 629 22.98 51.02 -21.91
CA THR A 629 23.17 51.44 -23.32
C THR A 629 23.63 50.30 -24.24
N GLN A 630 23.02 50.25 -25.42
CA GLN A 630 23.34 49.40 -26.57
C GLN A 630 24.69 49.81 -27.19
N ASN A 631 25.44 48.85 -27.75
CA ASN A 631 25.98 49.00 -29.10
C ASN A 631 26.45 47.69 -29.75
N LYS A 632 26.19 47.61 -31.06
CA LYS A 632 26.67 46.59 -32.02
C LYS A 632 28.18 46.72 -32.24
N ASN A 633 28.89 45.61 -32.48
CA ASN A 633 29.77 45.45 -33.65
C ASN A 633 30.25 44.01 -33.86
N LYS A 634 30.32 43.63 -35.14
CA LYS A 634 30.88 42.40 -35.71
C LYS A 634 32.42 42.39 -35.66
N SER A 635 33.06 41.23 -35.47
CA SER A 635 34.14 40.72 -36.33
C SER A 635 34.66 39.33 -35.92
N ASN A 636 34.52 38.38 -36.86
CA ASN A 636 35.42 37.29 -37.31
C ASN A 636 36.37 36.53 -36.36
N LYS A 637 36.30 35.19 -36.53
CA LYS A 637 37.41 34.18 -36.64
C LYS A 637 38.34 34.02 -35.42
N ASP A 638 38.69 32.85 -34.87
CA ASP A 638 38.97 31.52 -35.47
C ASP A 638 38.66 30.36 -34.49
N ASN A 639 38.15 29.23 -35.03
CA ASN A 639 37.96 27.98 -34.29
C ASN A 639 39.24 27.13 -34.32
N ILE A 640 39.85 26.90 -33.15
CA ILE A 640 40.92 25.91 -32.95
C ILE A 640 40.25 24.56 -32.65
N GLN A 641 40.40 23.62 -33.58
CA GLN A 641 40.05 22.20 -33.42
C GLN A 641 40.93 21.55 -32.34
N GLN A 642 40.29 20.96 -31.32
CA GLN A 642 40.93 19.96 -30.45
C GLN A 642 40.77 18.57 -31.09
N PRO A 643 41.84 17.74 -31.14
CA PRO A 643 41.73 16.37 -31.65
C PRO A 643 41.29 15.38 -30.55
N GLU A 644 40.34 14.51 -30.91
CA GLU A 644 39.90 13.34 -30.14
C GLU A 644 41.03 12.28 -29.97
N PRO A 645 41.07 11.56 -28.84
CA PRO A 645 42.05 10.48 -28.64
C PRO A 645 41.60 9.18 -29.34
N LYS A 646 42.51 8.57 -30.11
CA LYS A 646 42.34 7.25 -30.74
C LYS A 646 42.27 6.11 -29.70
N PRO A 647 41.49 5.05 -29.96
CA PRO A 647 41.43 3.87 -29.09
C PRO A 647 42.65 2.95 -29.30
N THR A 648 43.28 2.56 -28.20
CA THR A 648 44.38 1.59 -28.16
C THR A 648 43.82 0.17 -28.29
N GLN A 649 44.28 -0.56 -29.31
CA GLN A 649 44.00 -1.99 -29.48
C GLN A 649 44.81 -2.80 -28.46
N VAL A 650 44.15 -3.72 -27.76
CA VAL A 650 44.77 -4.70 -26.86
C VAL A 650 44.78 -6.03 -27.61
N GLU A 651 45.97 -6.55 -27.92
CA GLU A 651 46.16 -7.92 -28.40
C GLU A 651 46.08 -8.92 -27.22
N PRO A 652 45.44 -10.09 -27.39
CA PRO A 652 45.45 -11.15 -26.39
C PRO A 652 46.68 -12.06 -26.55
N THR A 653 47.52 -12.13 -25.52
CA THR A 653 48.56 -13.17 -25.39
C THR A 653 47.93 -14.51 -25.05
N ILE A 654 48.07 -15.47 -25.98
CA ILE A 654 47.77 -16.90 -25.80
C ILE A 654 48.95 -17.56 -25.09
N SER A 655 48.73 -18.08 -23.88
CA SER A 655 49.64 -18.99 -23.20
C SER A 655 49.30 -20.43 -23.58
N ASN A 656 50.11 -21.05 -24.44
CA ASN A 656 50.18 -22.50 -24.57
C ASN A 656 51.15 -23.03 -23.51
N SER A 657 50.65 -23.87 -22.60
CA SER A 657 51.46 -24.79 -21.82
C SER A 657 50.85 -26.18 -21.95
N THR A 658 51.52 -27.00 -22.76
CA THR A 658 51.46 -28.46 -22.75
C THR A 658 52.34 -29.00 -21.63
N ASP A 659 51.93 -30.18 -21.15
CA ASP A 659 52.48 -31.09 -20.11
C ASP A 659 52.06 -30.84 -18.66
#